data_AF-L0D6X3-F1
#
_entry.id   AF-L0D6X3-F1
#
_cell.length_a   1.000
_cell.length_b   1.000
_cell.length_c   1.000
_cell.angle_alpha   90.00
_cell.angle_beta   90.00
_cell.angle_gamma   90.00
#
_symmetry.space_group_name_H-M   'P 1'
#
loop_
_entity.id
_entity.type
_entity.pdbx_description
1 polymer ?
#
loop_
_entity_poly.entity_id
_entity_poly.type
_entity_poly.pdbx_seq_one_letter_code
_entity_poly.pdbx_strand_id
1 'polypeptide(L)'
;MGPALWVTVASQKGHFPLQVIVPPVPPKGADARGGQYAGSLWLPENVWKGFRLRLMPFVRDVSGIPTEGKKLLVVANVGNVLHFRGFGDDGKVVVKTDETSLKAHAESIADLKKQLESLWFAPQLTEGQSVKIFGAVTSIAAHTRWPRDSSVMNIRWPRSWFTFQRLSLTSGVSWVLPLLFGIAAILTCWLCLAKNERIRRDYLDFRSCYPLPCPGADRQTPMADLLACSAQQAEELTALADPKTALMYRHPGLVVLAFGTFLFMGFYTEFSAHNLSNNNWLLNVFVMMLMLTYASSEVFQRWKIHPVTTDSPPIWPFFFIALLGSAFVWCCFQLAYLDLASDDSNEFEAVQLVVAALGCLVLLVVAWRAITRVEGSAAGAAQVSTSSDGCREAKTVPPSVIFGVILGGTLLGYLTFSMVTMEPTPFVSLLLMLVLAFLYGAVIHEALYLREYWTCLNALTVSVLSLPLGTALDRLPRRLTSRLGSFSEAWEGHADRELTERFRHVRETLGLILAEDALSTAPPTELLVRREDLKEVKNALDSAKLSNAGTTAQVSRALTRLLAPVWSLRGPLEGFADQGSQRSESSGSSTGPEGDAESRVVLSARSVEVGEMYLSLEVIRYLNRHLDILWIRVSALTVLTILLMATVNCYPYQPAGTLFQWTLLVVVLALVMIVRVLVGFNCNELISRVNKIPVDRSLWNLDFLGKLVAYVGPVLALLAALSVGMSDLIRLVLGPLSP
;
A
#
# COMPACT_ATOMS: atom_id res chain seq x y z
N MET A 1 -48.30 15.92 0.06
CA MET A 1 -46.98 16.11 0.70
C MET A 1 -45.92 15.76 -0.33
N GLY A 2 -45.08 16.72 -0.73
CA GLY A 2 -43.98 16.46 -1.68
C GLY A 2 -42.80 15.75 -1.01
N PRO A 3 -41.86 15.16 -1.77
CA PRO A 3 -40.68 14.51 -1.21
C PRO A 3 -39.79 15.54 -0.50
N ALA A 4 -39.64 15.41 0.82
CA ALA A 4 -38.71 16.20 1.59
C ALA A 4 -37.32 15.53 1.56
N LEU A 5 -36.29 16.26 1.13
CA LEU A 5 -34.91 15.80 1.20
C LEU A 5 -34.32 16.27 2.52
N TRP A 6 -33.94 15.32 3.37
CA TRP A 6 -33.24 15.60 4.61
C TRP A 6 -31.74 15.55 4.35
N VAL A 7 -31.05 16.68 4.54
CA VAL A 7 -29.60 16.76 4.40
C VAL A 7 -29.02 17.00 5.79
N THR A 8 -28.25 16.03 6.28
CA THR A 8 -27.52 16.19 7.55
C THR A 8 -26.14 16.76 7.25
N VAL A 9 -25.90 18.00 7.65
CA VAL A 9 -24.54 18.57 7.57
C VAL A 9 -23.83 18.22 8.86
N ALA A 10 -22.85 17.33 8.76
CA ALA A 10 -21.98 16.98 9.88
C ALA A 10 -20.88 18.04 10.00
N SER A 11 -20.83 18.71 11.15
CA SER A 11 -19.71 19.57 11.56
C SER A 11 -19.06 18.93 12.78
N GLN A 12 -17.77 19.21 13.03
CA GLN A 12 -17.10 18.81 14.27
C GLN A 12 -17.79 19.33 15.55
N LYS A 13 -18.75 20.27 15.44
CA LYS A 13 -19.58 20.75 16.56
C LYS A 13 -20.94 20.04 16.70
N GLY A 14 -21.20 18.99 15.93
CA GLY A 14 -22.42 18.18 15.98
C GLY A 14 -23.17 18.06 14.64
N HIS A 15 -24.19 17.20 14.62
CA HIS A 15 -25.04 16.97 13.46
C HIS A 15 -26.21 17.96 13.41
N PHE A 16 -26.37 18.65 12.29
CA PHE A 16 -27.51 19.54 12.05
C PHE A 16 -28.41 18.93 10.98
N PRO A 17 -29.65 18.54 11.31
CA PRO A 17 -30.63 18.19 10.29
C PRO A 17 -31.12 19.46 9.60
N LEU A 18 -30.80 19.61 8.32
CA LEU A 18 -31.40 20.64 7.46
C LEU A 18 -32.52 19.99 6.64
N GLN A 19 -33.73 20.54 6.77
CA GLN A 19 -34.85 20.14 5.94
C GLN A 19 -34.84 21.02 4.69
N VAL A 20 -34.53 20.44 3.53
CA VAL A 20 -34.61 21.13 2.25
C VAL A 20 -35.92 20.73 1.59
N ILE A 21 -36.88 21.66 1.55
CA ILE A 21 -38.13 21.45 0.81
C ILE A 21 -37.88 21.87 -0.63
N VAL A 22 -37.74 20.89 -1.52
CA VAL A 22 -37.69 21.14 -2.95
C VAL A 22 -39.12 21.35 -3.45
N PRO A 23 -39.48 22.52 -4.01
CA PRO A 23 -40.83 22.72 -4.53
C PRO A 23 -41.09 21.75 -5.69
N PRO A 24 -42.30 21.16 -5.78
CA PRO A 24 -42.61 20.11 -6.75
C PRO A 24 -42.66 20.60 -8.21
N VAL A 25 -42.61 21.92 -8.46
CA VAL A 25 -42.64 22.50 -9.82
C VAL A 25 -41.66 23.69 -9.86
N PRO A 26 -40.67 23.71 -10.77
CA PRO A 26 -39.86 24.91 -10.99
C PRO A 26 -40.76 26.05 -11.49
N PRO A 27 -40.54 27.31 -11.06
CA PRO A 27 -41.36 28.42 -11.52
C PRO A 27 -41.34 28.49 -13.06
N LYS A 28 -42.52 28.60 -13.68
CA LYS A 28 -42.65 28.79 -15.13
C LYS A 28 -41.85 30.04 -15.53
N GLY A 29 -40.76 29.85 -16.28
CA GLY A 29 -39.86 30.91 -16.75
C GLY A 29 -38.39 30.77 -16.35
N ALA A 30 -37.99 29.70 -15.64
CA ALA A 30 -36.57 29.43 -15.40
C ALA A 30 -35.91 28.87 -16.67
N ASP A 31 -35.27 29.74 -17.44
CA ASP A 31 -34.54 29.39 -18.65
C ASP A 31 -33.41 28.40 -18.36
N ALA A 32 -33.21 27.44 -19.26
CA ALA A 32 -32.34 26.27 -19.13
C ALA A 32 -30.82 26.56 -19.11
N ARG A 33 -30.38 27.68 -18.55
CA ARG A 33 -28.95 27.95 -18.29
C ARG A 33 -28.71 27.89 -16.79
N GLY A 34 -27.83 26.97 -16.39
CA GLY A 34 -27.57 26.56 -15.01
C GLY A 34 -27.54 27.71 -14.02
N GLY A 35 -28.58 27.77 -13.17
CA GLY A 35 -28.68 28.71 -12.06
C GLY A 35 -28.06 28.12 -10.80
N GLN A 36 -27.15 28.88 -10.19
CA GLN A 36 -26.69 28.66 -8.81
C GLN A 36 -27.89 28.74 -7.86
N TYR A 37 -28.16 27.66 -7.12
CA TYR A 37 -29.06 27.71 -5.97
C TYR A 37 -28.30 28.39 -4.82
N ALA A 38 -28.44 29.71 -4.68
CA ALA A 38 -28.06 30.40 -3.45
C ALA A 38 -29.05 29.99 -2.36
N GLY A 39 -28.68 29.01 -1.54
CA GLY A 39 -29.48 28.56 -0.41
C GLY A 39 -29.57 29.64 0.66
N SER A 40 -30.63 30.46 0.63
CA SER A 40 -31.02 31.24 1.81
C SER A 40 -31.53 30.26 2.87
N LEU A 41 -30.99 30.34 4.09
CA LEU A 41 -31.35 29.49 5.22
C LEU A 41 -32.81 29.79 5.65
N TRP A 42 -33.77 29.05 5.10
CA TRP A 42 -35.17 29.15 5.53
C TRP A 42 -35.36 28.33 6.81
N LEU A 43 -35.58 29.02 7.94
CA LEU A 43 -36.14 28.37 9.12
C LEU A 43 -37.54 27.84 8.73
N PRO A 44 -37.89 26.58 9.05
CA PRO A 44 -39.18 26.02 8.66
C PRO A 44 -40.31 26.90 9.20
N GLU A 45 -41.36 27.14 8.41
CA GLU A 45 -42.53 27.97 8.79
C GLU A 45 -43.12 27.59 10.16
N ASN A 46 -42.91 26.33 10.55
CA ASN A 46 -43.34 25.75 11.82
C ASN A 46 -42.67 26.40 13.05
N VAL A 47 -41.48 27.00 12.92
CA VAL A 47 -40.75 27.63 14.04
C VAL A 47 -41.50 28.84 14.60
N TRP A 48 -42.23 29.55 13.74
CA TRP A 48 -42.99 30.76 14.11
C TRP A 48 -44.43 30.46 14.50
N LYS A 49 -44.86 29.20 14.39
CA LYS A 49 -46.23 28.80 14.69
C LYS A 49 -46.51 28.97 16.18
N GLY A 50 -47.24 30.03 16.51
CA GLY A 50 -47.57 30.42 17.88
C GLY A 50 -46.92 31.72 18.36
N PHE A 51 -46.04 32.35 17.57
CA PHE A 51 -45.57 33.70 17.84
C PHE A 51 -46.58 34.74 17.35
N ARG A 52 -46.94 35.68 18.22
CA ARG A 52 -47.76 36.84 17.86
C ARG A 52 -46.86 37.97 17.37
N LEU A 53 -47.27 38.65 16.31
CA LEU A 53 -46.62 39.87 15.83
C LEU A 53 -47.43 41.08 16.30
N ARG A 54 -46.76 42.07 16.89
CA ARG A 54 -47.37 43.34 17.30
C ARG A 54 -46.65 44.50 16.64
N LEU A 55 -47.34 45.18 15.73
CA LEU A 55 -46.87 46.39 15.09
C LEU A 55 -47.29 47.61 15.93
N MET A 56 -46.34 48.50 16.22
CA MET A 56 -46.59 49.74 16.95
C MET A 56 -46.13 50.94 16.09
N PRO A 57 -47.03 51.52 15.28
CA PRO A 57 -46.66 52.49 14.23
C PRO A 57 -46.18 53.85 14.76
N PHE A 58 -46.58 54.21 15.98
CA PHE A 58 -46.19 55.47 16.59
C PHE A 58 -46.04 55.29 18.09
N VAL A 59 -44.80 55.17 18.55
CA VAL A 59 -44.46 55.15 19.98
C VAL A 59 -43.61 56.38 20.27
N ARG A 60 -44.05 57.21 21.22
CA ARG A 60 -43.38 58.48 21.55
C ARG A 60 -41.94 58.29 22.03
N ASP A 61 -41.69 57.21 22.75
CA ASP A 61 -40.39 56.84 23.32
C ASP A 61 -40.29 55.31 23.50
N VAL A 62 -39.08 54.77 23.57
CA VAL A 62 -38.76 53.34 23.73
C VAL A 62 -39.41 52.75 25.00
N SER A 63 -39.68 53.57 26.01
CA SER A 63 -40.43 53.19 27.22
C SER A 63 -41.87 52.71 26.95
N GLY A 64 -42.47 53.12 25.82
CA GLY A 64 -43.80 52.67 25.40
C GLY A 64 -43.81 51.29 24.73
N ILE A 65 -42.65 50.72 24.42
CA ILE A 65 -42.53 49.37 23.88
C ILE A 65 -42.67 48.38 25.04
N PRO A 66 -43.59 47.39 24.97
CA PRO A 66 -43.76 46.37 26.01
C PRO A 66 -42.41 45.80 26.46
N THR A 67 -42.21 45.67 27.78
CA THR A 67 -41.00 45.11 28.39
C THR A 67 -41.12 43.61 28.67
N GLU A 68 -42.31 43.05 28.50
CA GLU A 68 -42.65 41.64 28.71
C GLU A 68 -43.64 41.17 27.64
N GLY A 69 -43.61 39.87 27.33
CA GLY A 69 -44.54 39.23 26.40
C GLY A 69 -44.19 37.76 26.21
N LYS A 70 -45.17 36.89 25.94
CA LYS A 70 -44.92 35.45 25.74
C LYS A 70 -45.09 35.12 24.26
N LYS A 71 -44.04 34.58 23.62
CA LYS A 71 -44.04 34.30 22.16
C LYS A 71 -44.47 35.52 21.35
N LEU A 72 -43.83 36.67 21.58
CA LEU A 72 -44.24 37.95 21.00
C LEU A 72 -43.05 38.57 20.26
N LEU A 73 -43.26 39.00 19.02
CA LEU A 73 -42.33 39.90 18.32
C LEU A 73 -43.00 41.26 18.18
N VAL A 74 -42.35 42.29 18.70
CA VAL A 74 -42.77 43.68 18.60
C VAL A 74 -41.89 44.39 17.60
N VAL A 75 -42.51 45.05 16.62
CA VAL A 75 -41.85 45.98 15.70
C VAL A 75 -42.47 47.35 15.94
N ALA A 76 -41.69 48.25 16.51
CA ALA A 76 -42.14 49.58 16.89
C ALA A 76 -41.39 50.65 16.12
N ASN A 77 -42.09 51.67 15.64
CA ASN A 77 -41.50 52.86 15.08
C ASN A 77 -41.46 53.96 16.16
N VAL A 78 -40.25 54.28 16.64
CA VAL A 78 -39.98 55.35 17.62
C VAL A 78 -39.17 56.41 16.90
N GLY A 79 -39.74 57.60 16.66
CA GLY A 79 -39.00 58.71 16.04
C GLY A 79 -38.39 58.37 14.67
N ASN A 80 -39.09 57.59 13.82
CA ASN A 80 -38.62 57.12 12.51
C ASN A 80 -37.49 56.06 12.55
N VAL A 81 -37.23 55.48 13.73
CA VAL A 81 -36.29 54.37 13.93
C VAL A 81 -37.08 53.10 14.26
N LEU A 82 -36.82 52.01 13.52
CA LEU A 82 -37.42 50.71 13.84
C LEU A 82 -36.71 50.06 15.03
N HIS A 83 -37.49 49.72 16.04
CA HIS A 83 -37.07 48.91 17.18
C HIS A 83 -37.67 47.50 17.07
N PHE A 84 -36.83 46.50 17.24
CA PHE A 84 -37.20 45.09 17.24
C PHE A 84 -37.06 44.52 18.64
N ARG A 85 -38.16 44.00 19.20
CA ARG A 85 -38.15 43.32 20.50
C ARG A 85 -38.83 41.96 20.40
N GLY A 86 -38.05 40.90 20.55
CA GLY A 86 -38.53 39.51 20.50
C GLY A 86 -38.56 38.92 21.91
N PHE A 87 -39.64 38.22 22.23
CA PHE A 87 -39.84 37.57 23.51
C PHE A 87 -40.01 36.06 23.38
N GLY A 88 -39.34 35.32 24.27
CA GLY A 88 -39.38 33.87 24.30
C GLY A 88 -40.65 33.29 24.92
N ASP A 89 -40.63 31.98 25.12
CA ASP A 89 -41.70 31.22 25.77
C ASP A 89 -41.84 31.52 27.26
N ASP A 90 -40.81 32.08 27.89
CA ASP A 90 -40.74 32.38 29.33
C ASP A 90 -41.17 33.81 29.66
N GLY A 91 -41.49 34.63 28.67
CA GLY A 91 -41.84 36.04 28.88
C GLY A 91 -40.66 37.00 28.75
N LYS A 92 -39.42 36.50 28.67
CA LYS A 92 -38.21 37.34 28.69
C LYS A 92 -37.83 37.83 27.30
N VAL A 93 -37.16 38.98 27.28
CA VAL A 93 -36.63 39.59 26.05
C VAL A 93 -35.46 38.76 25.53
N VAL A 94 -35.64 38.13 24.37
CA VAL A 94 -34.64 37.33 23.66
C VAL A 94 -33.90 38.17 22.61
N VAL A 95 -34.62 39.12 21.99
CA VAL A 95 -34.07 40.07 21.02
C VAL A 95 -34.40 41.47 21.45
N LYS A 96 -33.39 42.35 21.51
CA LYS A 96 -33.55 43.80 21.71
C LYS A 96 -32.55 44.51 20.84
N THR A 97 -33.00 45.01 19.71
CA THR A 97 -32.13 45.71 18.74
C THR A 97 -32.91 46.84 18.07
N ASP A 98 -32.20 47.77 17.46
CA ASP A 98 -32.77 48.88 16.71
C ASP A 98 -32.01 49.12 15.41
N GLU A 99 -32.66 49.83 14.49
CA GLU A 99 -32.11 50.15 13.19
C GLU A 99 -30.73 50.84 13.25
N THR A 100 -30.46 51.66 14.28
CA THR A 100 -29.17 52.35 14.41
C THR A 100 -28.02 51.40 14.76
N SER A 101 -28.33 50.30 15.46
CA SER A 101 -27.38 49.23 15.78
C SER A 101 -27.16 48.24 14.63
N LEU A 102 -28.00 48.28 13.59
CA LEU A 102 -28.01 47.33 12.46
C LEU A 102 -27.58 47.98 11.13
N LYS A 103 -26.56 48.85 11.17
CA LYS A 103 -26.09 49.62 10.00
C LYS A 103 -25.72 48.75 8.79
N ALA A 104 -25.21 47.54 9.02
CA ALA A 104 -24.86 46.59 7.96
C ALA A 104 -26.07 46.07 7.15
N HIS A 105 -27.30 46.29 7.64
CA HIS A 105 -28.54 45.84 7.02
C HIS A 105 -29.44 47.00 6.59
N ALA A 106 -28.88 48.19 6.35
CA ALA A 106 -29.64 49.39 6.01
C ALA A 106 -30.60 49.19 4.81
N GLU A 107 -30.17 48.49 3.75
CA GLU A 107 -31.01 48.17 2.59
C GLU A 107 -32.20 47.28 2.96
N SER A 108 -31.97 46.19 3.70
CA SER A 108 -33.04 45.29 4.16
C SER A 108 -34.02 45.97 5.12
N ILE A 109 -33.52 46.92 5.94
CA ILE A 109 -34.36 47.73 6.83
C ILE A 109 -35.23 48.71 6.04
N ALA A 110 -34.69 49.34 4.99
CA ALA A 110 -35.46 50.20 4.10
C ALA A 110 -36.59 49.44 3.40
N ASP A 111 -36.31 48.23 2.90
CA ASP A 111 -37.32 47.34 2.33
C ASP A 111 -38.39 46.93 3.34
N LEU A 112 -37.99 46.64 4.58
CA LEU A 112 -38.92 46.34 5.65
C LEU A 112 -39.80 47.55 6.01
N LYS A 113 -39.24 48.76 6.07
CA LYS A 113 -40.01 50.00 6.29
C LYS A 113 -41.07 50.19 5.23
N LYS A 114 -40.70 50.02 3.95
CA LYS A 114 -41.64 50.10 2.82
C LYS A 114 -42.76 49.06 2.91
N GLN A 115 -42.46 47.84 3.34
CA GLN A 115 -43.49 46.83 3.59
C GLN A 115 -44.42 47.23 4.73
N LEU A 116 -43.86 47.76 5.82
CA LEU A 116 -44.61 48.17 7.01
C LEU A 116 -45.48 49.41 6.79
N GLU A 117 -45.12 50.33 5.89
CA GLU A 117 -45.92 51.52 5.57
C GLU A 117 -47.39 51.19 5.25
N SER A 118 -47.60 50.15 4.44
CA SER A 118 -48.95 49.68 4.10
C SER A 118 -49.66 48.91 5.22
N LEU A 119 -48.91 48.42 6.21
CA LEU A 119 -49.37 47.50 7.25
C LEU A 119 -49.59 48.17 8.61
N TRP A 120 -49.04 49.38 8.82
CA TRP A 120 -49.15 50.12 10.08
C TRP A 120 -50.59 50.39 10.52
N PHE A 121 -51.49 50.57 9.55
CA PHE A 121 -52.90 50.90 9.80
C PHE A 121 -53.84 49.73 9.52
N ALA A 122 -53.30 48.53 9.24
CA ALA A 122 -54.12 47.35 9.06
C ALA A 122 -54.72 46.92 10.41
N PRO A 123 -56.05 46.81 10.54
CA PRO A 123 -56.68 46.46 11.82
C PRO A 123 -56.31 45.04 12.28
N GLN A 124 -56.03 44.13 11.35
CA GLN A 124 -55.49 42.80 11.60
C GLN A 124 -54.53 42.41 10.45
N LEU A 125 -53.38 41.85 10.80
CA LEU A 125 -52.45 41.27 9.81
C LEU A 125 -52.93 39.89 9.42
N THR A 126 -52.87 39.56 8.14
CA THR A 126 -53.07 38.18 7.70
C THR A 126 -51.89 37.31 8.15
N GLU A 127 -52.10 35.99 8.26
CA GLU A 127 -51.03 35.05 8.64
C GLU A 127 -49.84 35.15 7.67
N GLY A 128 -50.10 35.25 6.36
CA GLY A 128 -49.05 35.43 5.35
C GLY A 128 -48.27 36.74 5.49
N GLN A 129 -48.92 37.85 5.84
CA GLN A 129 -48.22 39.12 6.13
C GLN A 129 -47.36 39.00 7.39
N SER A 130 -47.87 38.33 8.42
CA SER A 130 -47.12 38.09 9.66
C SER A 130 -45.86 37.26 9.40
N VAL A 131 -45.98 36.14 8.68
CA VAL A 131 -44.84 35.28 8.30
C VAL A 131 -43.79 36.05 7.50
N LYS A 132 -44.22 36.89 6.55
CA LYS A 132 -43.30 37.71 5.74
C LYS A 132 -42.51 38.70 6.61
N ILE A 133 -43.17 39.37 7.55
CA ILE A 133 -42.50 40.27 8.51
C ILE A 133 -41.57 39.48 9.44
N PHE A 134 -41.98 38.32 9.96
CA PHE A 134 -41.13 37.47 10.79
C PHE A 134 -39.85 37.06 10.06
N GLY A 135 -39.96 36.63 8.80
CA GLY A 135 -38.81 36.27 7.98
C GLY A 135 -37.86 37.44 7.78
N ALA A 136 -38.39 38.62 7.44
CA ALA A 136 -37.59 39.83 7.23
C ALA A 136 -36.87 40.27 8.53
N VAL A 137 -37.62 40.36 9.64
CA VAL A 137 -37.04 40.75 10.94
C VAL A 137 -36.01 39.74 11.42
N THR A 138 -36.24 38.44 11.23
CA THR A 138 -35.27 37.42 11.62
C THR A 138 -34.02 37.50 10.76
N SER A 139 -34.14 37.70 9.44
CA SER A 139 -32.98 37.87 8.56
C SER A 139 -32.10 39.06 8.99
N ILE A 140 -32.73 40.15 9.43
CA ILE A 140 -32.05 41.35 9.91
C ILE A 140 -31.46 41.14 11.32
N ALA A 141 -32.23 40.54 12.23
CA ALA A 141 -31.88 40.44 13.65
C ALA A 141 -31.09 39.17 14.02
N ALA A 142 -31.06 38.11 13.18
CA ALA A 142 -30.34 36.86 13.47
C ALA A 142 -28.82 37.05 13.59
N HIS A 143 -28.29 38.17 13.08
CA HIS A 143 -26.88 38.55 13.25
C HIS A 143 -26.61 39.09 14.66
N THR A 144 -27.63 39.55 15.38
CA THR A 144 -27.55 39.85 16.81
C THR A 144 -27.82 38.58 17.61
N ARG A 145 -26.74 37.94 18.05
CA ARG A 145 -26.62 36.75 18.91
C ARG A 145 -27.93 36.33 19.61
N TRP A 146 -28.77 35.53 18.94
CA TRP A 146 -29.88 34.84 19.60
C TRP A 146 -29.30 33.92 20.69
N PRO A 147 -29.77 33.99 21.95
CA PRO A 147 -29.42 33.01 22.97
C PRO A 147 -29.82 31.62 22.47
N ARG A 148 -28.82 30.81 22.16
CA ARG A 148 -28.98 29.43 21.69
C ARG A 148 -29.14 28.53 22.93
N ASP A 149 -30.17 28.81 23.72
CA ASP A 149 -30.49 28.01 24.92
C ASP A 149 -31.32 26.79 24.50
N SER A 150 -30.69 25.62 24.56
CA SER A 150 -31.23 24.31 24.15
C SER A 150 -32.35 23.77 25.08
N SER A 151 -32.77 24.55 26.07
CA SER A 151 -33.78 24.18 27.06
C SER A 151 -35.24 24.36 26.59
N VAL A 152 -35.48 24.99 25.43
CA VAL A 152 -36.84 25.41 24.99
C VAL A 152 -37.49 24.49 23.94
N MET A 153 -36.80 23.48 23.40
CA MET A 153 -37.42 22.43 22.55
C MET A 153 -37.60 21.11 23.31
N ASN A 154 -38.45 21.12 24.34
CA ASN A 154 -38.91 19.88 24.97
C ASN A 154 -40.35 19.56 24.52
N ILE A 155 -40.49 19.18 23.24
CA ILE A 155 -41.74 18.59 22.74
C ILE A 155 -41.78 17.14 23.20
N ARG A 156 -42.52 16.89 24.29
CA ARG A 156 -42.72 15.56 24.87
C ARG A 156 -43.72 14.78 24.01
N TRP A 157 -43.22 14.08 22.99
CA TRP A 157 -43.99 13.07 22.27
C TRP A 157 -44.04 11.74 23.05
N PRO A 158 -45.08 10.90 22.88
CA PRO A 158 -45.23 9.64 23.62
C PRO A 158 -44.07 8.68 23.34
N ARG A 159 -43.44 8.18 24.42
CA ARG A 159 -42.27 7.27 24.39
C ARG A 159 -42.50 5.93 23.69
N SER A 160 -43.75 5.53 23.42
CA SER A 160 -44.07 4.20 22.89
C SER A 160 -43.97 4.07 21.36
N TRP A 161 -43.78 5.17 20.62
CA TRP A 161 -43.68 5.13 19.15
C TRP A 161 -42.25 5.25 18.59
N PHE A 162 -41.23 5.45 19.46
CA PHE A 162 -39.88 5.81 19.02
C PHE A 162 -38.81 4.71 19.07
N THR A 163 -39.14 3.48 19.50
CA THR A 163 -38.15 2.40 19.60
C THR A 163 -37.76 1.75 18.26
N PHE A 164 -38.42 2.10 17.14
CA PHE A 164 -38.12 1.50 15.82
C PHE A 164 -37.65 2.48 14.73
N GLN A 165 -37.62 3.80 14.96
CA GLN A 165 -37.27 4.80 13.92
C GLN A 165 -35.92 5.53 14.10
N ARG A 166 -35.09 5.11 15.06
CA ARG A 166 -33.69 5.61 15.22
C ARG A 166 -32.62 4.67 14.65
N LEU A 167 -32.97 3.82 13.68
CA LEU A 167 -31.98 3.29 12.75
C LEU A 167 -31.91 4.27 11.59
N SER A 168 -31.13 5.34 11.75
CA SER A 168 -30.66 6.12 10.61
C SER A 168 -30.00 5.13 9.65
N LEU A 169 -30.65 4.84 8.52
CA LEU A 169 -30.09 4.02 7.44
C LEU A 169 -28.75 4.57 6.92
N THR A 170 -28.39 5.81 7.26
CA THR A 170 -27.08 6.41 7.02
C THR A 170 -26.01 6.05 8.05
N SER A 171 -26.35 5.62 9.27
CA SER A 171 -25.38 5.12 10.27
C SER A 171 -25.25 3.60 10.29
N GLY A 172 -26.28 2.87 9.86
CA GLY A 172 -26.27 1.41 9.80
C GLY A 172 -25.44 0.82 8.64
N VAL A 173 -25.20 1.56 7.57
CA VAL A 173 -24.47 1.07 6.38
C VAL A 173 -22.97 1.41 6.42
N SER A 174 -22.58 2.46 7.16
CA SER A 174 -21.19 2.95 7.19
C SER A 174 -20.19 1.89 7.68
N TRP A 175 -20.55 1.04 8.65
CA TRP A 175 -19.67 -0.03 9.12
C TRP A 175 -19.63 -1.26 8.21
N VAL A 176 -20.64 -1.44 7.35
CA VAL A 176 -20.69 -2.57 6.40
C VAL A 176 -19.64 -2.41 5.30
N LEU A 177 -19.40 -1.17 4.85
CA LEU A 177 -18.45 -0.88 3.77
C LEU A 177 -17.01 -1.30 4.09
N PRO A 178 -16.41 -0.91 5.24
CA PRO A 178 -15.10 -1.43 5.66
C PRO A 178 -15.03 -2.95 5.70
N LEU A 179 -16.07 -3.64 6.18
CA LEU A 179 -16.08 -5.11 6.20
C LEU A 179 -16.08 -5.69 4.79
N LEU A 180 -16.86 -5.12 3.87
CA LEU A 180 -16.84 -5.50 2.46
C LEU A 180 -15.46 -5.26 1.83
N PHE A 181 -14.80 -4.15 2.15
CA PHE A 181 -13.43 -3.89 1.70
C PHE A 181 -12.41 -4.86 2.30
N GLY A 182 -12.57 -5.23 3.56
CA GLY A 182 -11.77 -6.28 4.20
C GLY A 182 -11.94 -7.63 3.50
N ILE A 183 -13.18 -8.03 3.21
CA ILE A 183 -13.48 -9.25 2.44
C ILE A 183 -12.88 -9.16 1.03
N ALA A 184 -13.03 -8.03 0.34
CA ALA A 184 -12.45 -7.81 -0.98
C ALA A 184 -10.90 -7.89 -0.94
N ALA A 185 -10.27 -7.39 0.12
CA ALA A 185 -8.82 -7.48 0.30
C ALA A 185 -8.37 -8.92 0.55
N ILE A 186 -9.08 -9.66 1.42
CA ILE A 186 -8.81 -11.09 1.64
C ILE A 186 -8.96 -11.87 0.32
N LEU A 187 -10.03 -11.62 -0.44
CA LEU A 187 -10.25 -12.24 -1.75
C LEU A 187 -9.16 -11.86 -2.75
N THR A 188 -8.71 -10.60 -2.75
CA THR A 188 -7.61 -10.13 -3.62
C THR A 188 -6.32 -10.87 -3.28
N CYS A 189 -5.93 -10.91 -2.00
CA CYS A 189 -4.77 -11.66 -1.53
C CYS A 189 -4.88 -13.15 -1.87
N TRP A 190 -6.04 -13.75 -1.66
CA TRP A 190 -6.30 -15.15 -1.98
C TRP A 190 -6.20 -15.44 -3.48
N LEU A 191 -6.79 -14.61 -4.34
CA LEU A 191 -6.70 -14.73 -5.79
C LEU A 191 -5.26 -14.58 -6.28
N CYS A 192 -4.50 -13.64 -5.72
CA CYS A 192 -3.08 -13.47 -6.01
C CYS A 192 -2.28 -14.72 -5.62
N LEU A 193 -2.50 -15.27 -4.43
CA LEU A 193 -1.86 -16.51 -3.97
C LEU A 193 -2.23 -17.70 -4.85
N ALA A 194 -3.52 -17.90 -5.14
CA ALA A 194 -4.01 -18.99 -5.98
C ALA A 194 -3.45 -18.90 -7.40
N LYS A 195 -3.37 -17.69 -7.97
CA LYS A 195 -2.81 -17.48 -9.31
C LYS A 195 -1.29 -17.70 -9.33
N ASN A 196 -0.57 -17.22 -8.32
CA ASN A 196 0.87 -17.49 -8.19
C ASN A 196 1.14 -18.98 -8.02
N GLU A 197 0.33 -19.68 -7.22
CA GLU A 197 0.41 -21.13 -7.07
C GLU A 197 0.19 -21.86 -8.38
N ARG A 198 -0.80 -21.43 -9.17
CA ARG A 198 -1.08 -22.01 -10.47
C ARG A 198 0.07 -21.78 -11.43
N ILE A 199 0.55 -20.55 -11.58
CA ILE A 199 1.70 -20.22 -12.43
C ILE A 199 2.90 -21.07 -12.01
N ARG A 200 3.12 -21.22 -10.70
CA ARG A 200 4.22 -22.01 -10.20
C ARG A 200 4.08 -23.49 -10.52
N ARG A 201 2.93 -24.09 -10.21
CA ARG A 201 2.66 -25.52 -10.44
C ARG A 201 2.75 -25.87 -11.92
N ASP A 202 2.23 -25.00 -12.77
CA ASP A 202 2.14 -25.26 -14.20
C ASP A 202 3.47 -24.94 -14.91
N TYR A 203 4.27 -24.00 -14.38
CA TYR A 203 5.34 -23.37 -15.17
C TYR A 203 6.68 -23.07 -14.49
N LEU A 204 6.81 -23.13 -13.16
CA LEU A 204 8.04 -22.73 -12.45
C LEU A 204 8.64 -23.85 -11.59
N ASP A 205 8.36 -25.11 -11.91
CA ASP A 205 9.14 -26.18 -11.29
C ASP A 205 10.59 -26.07 -11.79
N PHE A 206 11.46 -25.50 -10.95
CA PHE A 206 12.85 -25.19 -11.26
C PHE A 206 13.58 -26.39 -11.89
N ARG A 207 13.33 -27.59 -11.36
CA ARG A 207 13.97 -28.83 -11.84
C ARG A 207 13.51 -29.27 -13.23
N SER A 208 12.33 -28.86 -13.68
CA SER A 208 11.77 -29.26 -14.97
C SER A 208 11.65 -28.12 -15.97
N CYS A 209 11.75 -26.86 -15.53
CA CYS A 209 11.45 -25.68 -16.35
C CYS A 209 12.62 -24.69 -16.48
N TYR A 210 13.63 -24.72 -15.60
CA TYR A 210 14.79 -23.83 -15.76
C TYR A 210 15.67 -24.30 -16.93
N PRO A 211 15.93 -23.42 -17.93
CA PRO A 211 16.55 -23.84 -19.19
C PRO A 211 18.05 -24.07 -19.11
N LEU A 212 18.74 -23.38 -18.20
CA LEU A 212 20.19 -23.44 -18.08
C LEU A 212 20.59 -24.56 -17.10
N PRO A 213 21.68 -25.31 -17.37
CA PRO A 213 22.14 -26.36 -16.49
C PRO A 213 22.72 -25.75 -15.20
N CYS A 214 22.39 -26.34 -14.05
CA CYS A 214 23.21 -26.17 -12.85
C CYS A 214 24.55 -26.89 -13.11
N PRO A 215 25.70 -26.23 -12.98
CA PRO A 215 26.98 -26.91 -13.17
C PRO A 215 27.12 -28.03 -12.14
N GLY A 216 27.50 -29.22 -12.62
CA GLY A 216 27.97 -30.29 -11.74
C GLY A 216 29.30 -29.88 -11.11
N ALA A 217 29.56 -30.35 -9.89
CA ALA A 217 30.71 -29.95 -9.08
C ALA A 217 32.09 -30.16 -9.75
N ASP A 218 32.17 -30.93 -10.83
CA ASP A 218 33.44 -31.49 -11.32
C ASP A 218 34.22 -30.59 -12.31
N ARG A 219 33.68 -29.45 -12.79
CA ARG A 219 34.43 -28.54 -13.68
C ARG A 219 34.17 -27.07 -13.43
N GLN A 220 35.13 -26.41 -12.76
CA GLN A 220 35.21 -24.96 -12.66
C GLN A 220 35.66 -24.37 -14.00
N THR A 221 34.74 -23.74 -14.71
CA THR A 221 35.04 -22.85 -15.84
C THR A 221 34.36 -21.51 -15.56
N PRO A 222 34.91 -20.37 -16.01
CA PRO A 222 34.28 -19.07 -15.77
C PRO A 222 32.85 -18.99 -16.31
N MET A 223 32.55 -19.73 -17.38
CA MET A 223 31.18 -19.90 -17.89
C MET A 223 30.30 -20.73 -16.95
N ALA A 224 30.85 -21.77 -16.33
CA ALA A 224 30.13 -22.53 -15.30
C ALA A 224 29.80 -21.66 -14.09
N ASP A 225 30.67 -20.75 -13.67
CA ASP A 225 30.39 -19.84 -12.55
C ASP A 225 29.24 -18.86 -12.88
N LEU A 226 29.20 -18.33 -14.12
CA LEU A 226 28.08 -17.50 -14.58
C LEU A 226 26.77 -18.29 -14.65
N LEU A 227 26.81 -19.53 -15.16
CA LEU A 227 25.64 -20.42 -15.20
C LEU A 227 25.19 -20.80 -13.78
N ALA A 228 26.11 -21.08 -12.86
CA ALA A 228 25.82 -21.33 -11.44
C ALA A 228 25.14 -20.13 -10.80
N CYS A 229 25.69 -18.93 -11.01
CA CYS A 229 25.12 -17.70 -10.47
C CYS A 229 23.70 -17.47 -11.01
N SER A 230 23.47 -17.65 -12.31
CA SER A 230 22.13 -17.53 -12.89
C SER A 230 21.15 -18.57 -12.32
N ALA A 231 21.60 -19.81 -12.14
CA ALA A 231 20.80 -20.89 -11.59
C ALA A 231 20.44 -20.64 -10.12
N GLN A 232 21.41 -20.18 -9.32
CA GLN A 232 21.20 -19.78 -7.93
C GLN A 232 20.18 -18.64 -7.84
N GLN A 233 20.32 -17.60 -8.66
CA GLN A 233 19.37 -16.48 -8.69
C GLN A 233 17.97 -16.93 -9.12
N ALA A 234 17.86 -17.84 -10.07
CA ALA A 234 16.58 -18.43 -10.48
C ALA A 234 15.97 -19.32 -9.38
N GLU A 235 16.79 -20.06 -8.63
CA GLU A 235 16.34 -20.85 -7.48
C GLU A 235 15.85 -19.94 -6.35
N GLU A 236 16.61 -18.90 -6.00
CA GLU A 236 16.22 -17.87 -5.03
C GLU A 236 14.88 -17.21 -5.43
N LEU A 237 14.73 -16.82 -6.70
CA LEU A 237 13.51 -16.23 -7.23
C LEU A 237 12.32 -17.21 -7.19
N THR A 238 12.56 -18.47 -7.52
CA THR A 238 11.53 -19.53 -7.47
C THR A 238 11.14 -19.86 -6.02
N ALA A 239 12.08 -19.80 -5.09
CA ALA A 239 11.84 -19.95 -3.66
C ALA A 239 11.04 -18.77 -3.10
N LEU A 240 11.31 -17.54 -3.56
CA LEU A 240 10.53 -16.36 -3.19
C LEU A 240 9.09 -16.43 -3.73
N ALA A 241 8.89 -17.06 -4.88
CA ALA A 241 7.57 -17.32 -5.47
C ALA A 241 6.78 -18.44 -4.76
N ASP A 242 7.39 -19.19 -3.83
CA ASP A 242 6.74 -20.28 -3.12
C ASP A 242 5.66 -19.74 -2.14
N PRO A 243 4.38 -20.14 -2.21
CA PRO A 243 3.41 -19.83 -1.14
C PRO A 243 3.86 -20.34 0.24
N LYS A 244 4.77 -21.32 0.31
CA LYS A 244 5.34 -21.80 1.58
C LYS A 244 6.38 -20.83 2.15
N THR A 245 6.98 -19.93 1.38
CA THR A 245 7.65 -18.77 1.97
C THR A 245 6.62 -17.77 2.52
N ALA A 246 5.37 -17.76 2.02
CA ALA A 246 4.25 -17.15 2.78
C ALA A 246 3.85 -17.97 4.05
N LEU A 247 4.23 -19.25 4.16
CA LEU A 247 4.22 -19.96 5.45
C LEU A 247 5.39 -19.55 6.38
N MET A 248 6.38 -18.76 5.95
CA MET A 248 7.28 -18.12 6.94
C MET A 248 6.51 -17.16 7.85
N TYR A 249 5.35 -16.64 7.44
CA TYR A 249 4.45 -15.89 8.34
C TYR A 249 3.81 -16.76 9.43
N ARG A 250 3.90 -18.10 9.30
CA ARG A 250 3.52 -19.06 10.35
C ARG A 250 4.63 -19.29 11.37
N HIS A 251 5.78 -18.62 11.26
CA HIS A 251 6.81 -18.69 12.28
C HIS A 251 6.22 -18.15 13.58
N PRO A 252 6.14 -18.95 14.65
CA PRO A 252 5.52 -18.52 15.91
C PRO A 252 6.20 -17.26 16.47
N GLY A 253 7.51 -17.10 16.20
CA GLY A 253 8.26 -15.89 16.55
C GLY A 253 7.71 -14.60 15.93
N LEU A 254 7.14 -14.63 14.73
CA LEU A 254 6.52 -13.46 14.09
C LEU A 254 5.18 -13.12 14.73
N VAL A 255 4.36 -14.12 15.01
CA VAL A 255 3.10 -13.93 15.74
C VAL A 255 3.38 -13.38 17.14
N VAL A 256 4.39 -13.93 17.83
CA VAL A 256 4.84 -13.48 19.15
C VAL A 256 5.43 -12.06 19.09
N LEU A 257 6.17 -11.71 18.03
CA LEU A 257 6.72 -10.37 17.84
C LEU A 257 5.61 -9.34 17.55
N ALA A 258 4.68 -9.64 16.65
CA ALA A 258 3.49 -8.80 16.42
C ALA A 258 2.69 -8.61 17.72
N PHE A 259 2.50 -9.69 18.48
CA PHE A 259 1.81 -9.67 19.76
C PHE A 259 2.59 -8.87 20.82
N GLY A 260 3.91 -9.01 20.90
CA GLY A 260 4.76 -8.23 21.80
C GLY A 260 4.76 -6.74 21.46
N THR A 261 4.81 -6.40 20.17
CA THR A 261 4.75 -5.00 19.74
C THR A 261 3.36 -4.40 19.91
N PHE A 262 2.31 -5.22 19.77
CA PHE A 262 0.94 -4.88 20.12
C PHE A 262 0.80 -4.56 21.62
N LEU A 263 1.32 -5.41 22.50
CA LEU A 263 1.32 -5.20 23.96
C LEU A 263 2.12 -3.96 24.35
N PHE A 264 3.32 -3.77 23.77
CA PHE A 264 4.17 -2.59 24.02
C PHE A 264 3.47 -1.30 23.61
N MET A 265 2.80 -1.29 22.45
CA MET A 265 2.04 -0.12 22.01
C MET A 265 0.84 0.17 22.90
N GLY A 266 0.10 -0.85 23.33
CA GLY A 266 -0.98 -0.69 24.31
C GLY A 266 -0.50 -0.05 25.61
N PHE A 267 0.66 -0.47 26.12
CA PHE A 267 1.31 0.11 27.30
C PHE A 267 1.76 1.57 27.06
N TYR A 268 2.44 1.85 25.96
CA TYR A 268 2.92 3.20 25.61
C TYR A 268 1.78 4.22 25.58
N THR A 269 0.63 3.84 25.03
CA THR A 269 -0.50 4.74 24.88
C THR A 269 -1.30 4.94 26.17
N GLU A 270 -1.43 3.90 27.02
CA GLU A 270 -2.03 4.02 28.36
C GLU A 270 -1.22 4.99 29.23
N PHE A 271 0.11 4.92 29.11
CA PHE A 271 1.02 5.85 29.74
C PHE A 271 0.92 7.27 29.18
N SER A 272 0.85 7.42 27.84
CA SER A 272 0.75 8.72 27.18
C SER A 272 -0.55 9.46 27.49
N ALA A 273 -1.67 8.73 27.62
CA ALA A 273 -2.98 9.31 27.90
C ALA A 273 -3.09 9.91 29.31
N HIS A 274 -2.27 9.47 30.26
CA HIS A 274 -2.26 9.98 31.62
C HIS A 274 -1.18 11.03 31.89
N ASN A 275 -0.05 11.00 31.18
CA ASN A 275 1.13 11.78 31.59
C ASN A 275 1.70 12.76 30.56
N LEU A 276 1.24 12.77 29.29
CA LEU A 276 1.82 13.63 28.25
C LEU A 276 0.86 14.76 27.84
N SER A 277 0.88 15.85 28.60
CA SER A 277 0.38 17.12 28.06
C SER A 277 1.37 17.66 27.02
N ASN A 278 0.94 17.65 25.76
CA ASN A 278 1.43 18.46 24.63
C ASN A 278 2.75 18.16 23.89
N ASN A 279 3.59 17.17 24.23
CA ASN A 279 4.76 16.87 23.36
C ASN A 279 5.00 15.37 23.12
N ASN A 280 4.60 14.89 21.94
CA ASN A 280 4.79 13.52 21.44
C ASN A 280 6.24 13.22 20.97
N TRP A 281 7.26 13.58 21.76
CA TRP A 281 8.66 13.31 21.39
C TRP A 281 8.99 11.80 21.37
N LEU A 282 8.27 10.99 22.16
CA LEU A 282 8.45 9.53 22.20
C LEU A 282 8.05 8.83 20.88
N LEU A 283 7.06 9.35 20.14
CA LEU A 283 6.72 8.81 18.81
C LEU A 283 7.90 9.00 17.84
N ASN A 284 8.58 10.15 17.91
CA ASN A 284 9.78 10.42 17.11
C ASN A 284 10.94 9.51 17.52
N VAL A 285 11.11 9.21 18.80
CA VAL A 285 12.12 8.25 19.29
C VAL A 285 11.80 6.82 18.83
N PHE A 286 10.53 6.42 18.82
CA PHE A 286 10.11 5.11 18.33
C PHE A 286 10.31 4.97 16.81
N VAL A 287 9.91 5.98 16.03
CA VAL A 287 10.18 6.03 14.58
C VAL A 287 11.68 6.04 14.31
N MET A 288 12.46 6.78 15.11
CA MET A 288 13.93 6.77 15.04
C MET A 288 14.48 5.38 15.35
N MET A 289 14.00 4.68 16.38
CA MET A 289 14.39 3.31 16.70
C MET A 289 14.05 2.33 15.58
N LEU A 290 12.87 2.41 14.98
CA LEU A 290 12.48 1.61 13.81
C LEU A 290 13.38 1.87 12.60
N MET A 291 13.66 3.15 12.31
CA MET A 291 14.57 3.57 11.24
C MET A 291 16.01 3.13 11.52
N LEU A 292 16.47 3.21 12.77
CA LEU A 292 17.82 2.78 13.18
C LEU A 292 17.96 1.26 13.10
N THR A 293 16.91 0.51 13.44
CA THR A 293 16.86 -0.96 13.34
C THR A 293 16.83 -1.39 11.86
N TYR A 294 16.11 -0.66 11.02
CA TYR A 294 16.11 -0.89 9.57
C TYR A 294 17.48 -0.56 8.95
N ALA A 295 18.05 0.61 9.28
CA ALA A 295 19.38 1.02 8.82
C ALA A 295 20.47 0.07 9.31
N SER A 296 20.39 -0.42 10.56
CA SER A 296 21.34 -1.39 11.10
C SER A 296 21.20 -2.76 10.44
N SER A 297 20.01 -3.16 10.00
CA SER A 297 19.81 -4.40 9.22
C SER A 297 20.46 -4.34 7.83
N GLU A 298 20.40 -3.18 7.15
CA GLU A 298 21.09 -2.94 5.86
C GLU A 298 22.62 -2.87 6.05
N VAL A 299 23.09 -2.27 7.16
CA VAL A 299 24.53 -2.28 7.52
C VAL A 299 25.00 -3.70 7.87
N PHE A 300 24.18 -4.50 8.56
CA PHE A 300 24.48 -5.90 8.86
C PHE A 300 24.48 -6.78 7.61
N GLN A 301 23.63 -6.52 6.61
CA GLN A 301 23.70 -7.24 5.34
C GLN A 301 24.95 -6.90 4.51
N ARG A 302 25.46 -5.66 4.63
CA ARG A 302 26.72 -5.27 3.98
C ARG A 302 27.95 -5.86 4.67
N TRP A 303 27.88 -6.10 5.97
CA TRP A 303 28.89 -6.87 6.68
C TRP A 303 28.61 -8.35 6.43
N LYS A 304 29.23 -8.93 5.40
CA LYS A 304 29.29 -10.38 5.16
C LYS A 304 29.98 -11.10 6.32
N ILE A 305 29.35 -11.13 7.49
CA ILE A 305 29.76 -12.02 8.57
C ILE A 305 29.30 -13.39 8.10
N HIS A 306 30.26 -14.21 7.69
CA HIS A 306 30.01 -15.59 7.28
C HIS A 306 29.22 -16.29 8.39
N PRO A 307 28.03 -16.87 8.09
CA PRO A 307 27.29 -17.61 9.09
C PRO A 307 28.13 -18.82 9.50
N VAL A 308 28.53 -18.85 10.77
CA VAL A 308 29.15 -20.03 11.37
C VAL A 308 28.09 -21.14 11.34
N THR A 309 28.44 -22.23 10.67
CA THR A 309 27.62 -23.41 10.46
C THR A 309 27.33 -24.12 11.78
N THR A 310 26.10 -24.03 12.28
CA THR A 310 25.24 -25.12 12.78
C THR A 310 24.00 -24.53 13.45
N ASP A 311 22.85 -25.16 13.20
CA ASP A 311 21.53 -24.95 13.81
C ASP A 311 21.16 -23.51 14.18
N SER A 312 20.32 -22.92 13.32
CA SER A 312 19.70 -21.59 13.44
C SER A 312 19.69 -21.06 14.89
N PRO A 313 20.32 -19.91 15.19
CA PRO A 313 20.17 -19.34 16.51
C PRO A 313 18.67 -19.15 16.72
N PRO A 314 18.11 -19.62 17.85
CA PRO A 314 16.71 -19.36 18.14
C PRO A 314 16.48 -17.85 18.01
N ILE A 315 15.34 -17.40 17.48
CA ILE A 315 14.96 -15.97 17.51
C ILE A 315 14.77 -15.48 18.97
N TRP A 316 14.75 -16.42 19.93
CA TRP A 316 14.57 -16.20 21.35
C TRP A 316 15.52 -15.17 21.99
N PRO A 317 16.83 -15.07 21.71
CA PRO A 317 17.72 -14.05 22.30
C PRO A 317 17.29 -12.63 21.91
N PHE A 318 16.91 -12.39 20.65
CA PHE A 318 16.41 -11.08 20.22
C PHE A 318 15.06 -10.75 20.86
N PHE A 319 14.18 -11.74 20.99
CA PHE A 319 12.91 -11.60 21.71
C PHE A 319 13.13 -11.32 23.21
N PHE A 320 14.01 -12.06 23.88
CA PHE A 320 14.35 -11.84 25.28
C PHE A 320 15.00 -10.48 25.48
N ILE A 321 15.90 -10.04 24.60
CA ILE A 321 16.51 -8.71 24.67
C ILE A 321 15.46 -7.62 24.49
N ALA A 322 14.52 -7.77 23.56
CA ALA A 322 13.43 -6.80 23.36
C ALA A 322 12.44 -6.77 24.54
N LEU A 323 12.05 -7.93 25.06
CA LEU A 323 11.16 -8.08 26.22
C LEU A 323 11.81 -7.53 27.50
N LEU A 324 13.08 -7.89 27.74
CA LEU A 324 13.86 -7.43 28.89
C LEU A 324 14.24 -5.95 28.78
N GLY A 325 14.51 -5.45 27.57
CA GLY A 325 14.71 -4.02 27.32
C GLY A 325 13.43 -3.22 27.61
N SER A 326 12.27 -3.75 27.20
CA SER A 326 10.96 -3.16 27.53
C SER A 326 10.68 -3.20 29.04
N ALA A 327 11.00 -4.31 29.72
CA ALA A 327 10.87 -4.45 31.16
C ALA A 327 11.85 -3.56 31.95
N PHE A 328 13.08 -3.37 31.46
CA PHE A 328 14.08 -2.49 32.05
C PHE A 328 13.66 -1.02 31.93
N VAL A 329 13.21 -0.61 30.73
CA VAL A 329 12.65 0.73 30.53
C VAL A 329 11.44 0.95 31.44
N TRP A 330 10.56 -0.05 31.60
CA TRP A 330 9.44 0.00 32.54
C TRP A 330 9.89 0.15 34.00
N CYS A 331 10.90 -0.60 34.46
CA CYS A 331 11.48 -0.48 35.79
C CYS A 331 12.11 0.90 36.03
N CYS A 332 12.92 1.41 35.09
CA CYS A 332 13.50 2.74 35.18
C CYS A 332 12.43 3.84 35.21
N PHE A 333 11.32 3.67 34.48
CA PHE A 333 10.21 4.62 34.49
C PHE A 333 9.39 4.58 35.78
N GLN A 334 9.19 3.40 36.38
CA GLN A 334 8.55 3.27 37.69
C GLN A 334 9.42 3.86 38.81
N LEU A 335 10.74 3.71 38.72
CA LEU A 335 11.69 4.39 39.61
C LEU A 335 11.57 5.92 39.48
N ALA A 336 11.52 6.45 38.27
CA ALA A 336 11.34 7.88 38.04
C ALA A 336 9.95 8.40 38.49
N TYR A 337 8.89 7.60 38.34
CA TYR A 337 7.54 7.92 38.79
C TYR A 337 7.44 7.95 40.32
N LEU A 338 8.08 6.99 41.02
CA LEU A 338 8.15 6.97 42.48
C LEU A 338 8.99 8.13 43.05
N ASP A 339 10.04 8.55 42.35
CA ASP A 339 10.87 9.71 42.70
C ASP A 339 10.11 11.04 42.52
N LEU A 340 9.23 11.13 41.53
CA LEU A 340 8.31 12.26 41.34
C LEU A 340 7.10 12.26 42.27
N ALA A 341 6.76 11.10 42.85
CA ALA A 341 5.62 10.91 43.74
C ALA A 341 6.00 10.89 45.24
N SER A 342 7.28 11.01 45.59
CA SER A 342 7.71 10.97 46.99
C SER A 342 7.45 12.30 47.70
N ASP A 343 6.31 12.38 48.39
CA ASP A 343 6.30 12.86 49.77
C ASP A 343 6.99 11.78 50.63
N ASP A 344 7.81 12.22 51.60
CA ASP A 344 8.90 11.56 52.36
C ASP A 344 8.73 10.12 52.94
N SER A 345 7.73 9.29 52.59
CA SER A 345 7.48 8.01 53.30
C SER A 345 7.80 6.70 52.56
N ASN A 346 8.22 6.71 51.29
CA ASN A 346 8.35 5.47 50.48
C ASN A 346 9.77 5.08 50.05
N GLU A 347 10.80 5.39 50.86
CA GLU A 347 12.19 4.97 50.58
C GLU A 347 12.36 3.43 50.47
N PHE A 348 11.51 2.65 51.16
CA PHE A 348 11.60 1.19 51.17
C PHE A 348 11.14 0.53 49.85
N GLU A 349 10.17 1.13 49.14
CA GLU A 349 9.71 0.62 47.83
C GLU A 349 10.70 0.93 46.71
N ALA A 350 11.36 2.09 46.77
CA ALA A 350 12.43 2.44 45.83
C ALA A 350 13.61 1.47 45.92
N VAL A 351 14.01 1.07 47.14
CA VAL A 351 15.09 0.10 47.35
C VAL A 351 14.71 -1.30 46.81
N GLN A 352 13.47 -1.77 47.01
CA GLN A 352 13.02 -3.04 46.46
C GLN A 352 13.00 -3.05 44.93
N LEU A 353 12.62 -1.93 44.31
CA LEU A 353 12.58 -1.79 42.85
C LEU A 353 13.99 -1.70 42.24
N VAL A 354 14.94 -1.03 42.90
CA VAL A 354 16.37 -1.01 42.51
C VAL A 354 16.98 -2.41 42.63
N VAL A 355 16.67 -3.15 43.70
CA VAL A 355 17.13 -4.53 43.88
C VAL A 355 16.54 -5.47 42.82
N ALA A 356 15.26 -5.29 42.44
CA ALA A 356 14.64 -6.04 41.36
C ALA A 356 15.25 -5.73 39.98
N ALA A 357 15.56 -4.45 39.71
CA ALA A 357 16.21 -4.03 38.47
C ALA A 357 17.65 -4.56 38.36
N LEU A 358 18.43 -4.49 39.44
CA LEU A 358 19.77 -5.11 39.53
C LEU A 358 19.70 -6.63 39.41
N GLY A 359 18.70 -7.28 39.99
CA GLY A 359 18.44 -8.71 39.84
C GLY A 359 18.17 -9.11 38.38
N CYS A 360 17.36 -8.32 37.66
CA CYS A 360 17.11 -8.52 36.23
C CYS A 360 18.38 -8.30 35.38
N LEU A 361 19.21 -7.31 35.72
CA LEU A 361 20.50 -7.06 35.04
C LEU A 361 21.48 -8.22 35.25
N VAL A 362 21.56 -8.77 36.46
CA VAL A 362 22.42 -9.94 36.76
C VAL A 362 21.91 -11.18 36.03
N LEU A 363 20.59 -11.41 35.99
CA LEU A 363 19.99 -12.49 35.20
C LEU A 363 20.26 -12.32 33.70
N LEU A 364 20.27 -11.09 33.18
CA LEU A 364 20.68 -10.74 31.81
C LEU A 364 22.12 -11.17 31.52
N VAL A 365 23.07 -10.82 32.40
CA VAL A 365 24.48 -11.17 32.24
C VAL A 365 24.71 -12.68 32.37
N VAL A 366 23.97 -13.36 33.25
CA VAL A 366 24.05 -14.81 33.45
C VAL A 366 23.44 -15.57 32.27
N ALA A 367 22.26 -15.17 31.78
CA ALA A 367 21.62 -15.77 30.61
C ALA A 367 22.47 -15.57 29.34
N TRP A 368 23.02 -14.37 29.14
CA TRP A 368 23.95 -14.08 28.05
C TRP A 368 25.22 -14.96 28.13
N ARG A 369 25.82 -15.10 29.31
CA ARG A 369 26.98 -15.99 29.52
C ARG A 369 26.65 -17.48 29.36
N ALA A 370 25.44 -17.89 29.69
CA ALA A 370 25.00 -19.28 29.53
C ALA A 370 24.80 -19.62 28.04
N ILE A 371 24.14 -18.74 27.28
CA ILE A 371 23.91 -18.90 25.84
C ILE A 371 25.25 -18.96 25.09
N THR A 372 26.16 -18.02 25.38
CA THR A 372 27.49 -17.96 24.74
C THR A 372 28.41 -19.13 25.11
N ARG A 373 28.27 -19.73 26.31
CA ARG A 373 29.03 -20.94 26.69
C ARG A 373 28.51 -22.22 26.04
N VAL A 374 27.20 -22.34 25.82
CA VAL A 374 26.61 -23.52 25.15
C VAL A 374 27.06 -23.56 23.68
N GLU A 375 27.17 -22.41 23.03
CA GLU A 375 27.68 -22.31 21.65
C GLU A 375 29.18 -22.65 21.55
N GLY A 376 29.99 -22.24 22.53
CA GLY A 376 31.42 -22.58 22.57
C GLY A 376 31.72 -24.06 22.84
N SER A 377 30.86 -24.76 23.57
CA SER A 377 31.03 -26.20 23.87
C SER A 377 30.53 -27.11 22.74
N ALA A 378 29.55 -26.68 21.95
CA ALA A 378 29.01 -27.45 20.83
C ALA A 378 29.92 -27.37 19.59
N ALA A 379 30.60 -26.24 19.38
CA ALA A 379 31.52 -26.05 18.26
C ALA A 379 32.76 -26.97 18.31
N GLY A 380 33.15 -27.46 19.50
CA GLY A 380 34.32 -28.34 19.66
C GLY A 380 34.07 -29.83 19.35
N ALA A 381 32.81 -30.27 19.27
CA ALA A 381 32.48 -31.70 19.12
C ALA A 381 32.06 -32.11 17.69
N ALA A 382 31.77 -31.15 16.80
CA ALA A 382 31.16 -31.42 15.50
C ALA A 382 32.14 -31.52 14.30
N GLN A 383 33.45 -31.55 14.53
CA GLN A 383 34.45 -31.42 13.46
C GLN A 383 34.94 -32.75 12.83
N VAL A 384 34.26 -33.90 13.03
CA VAL A 384 34.80 -35.22 12.61
C VAL A 384 33.84 -36.09 11.77
N SER A 385 32.85 -35.54 11.06
CA SER A 385 32.08 -36.34 10.09
C SER A 385 31.82 -35.58 8.79
N THR A 386 32.80 -35.64 7.89
CA THR A 386 32.65 -35.30 6.47
C THR A 386 31.87 -36.42 5.77
N SER A 387 30.54 -36.31 5.73
CA SER A 387 29.72 -37.00 4.71
C SER A 387 29.02 -35.95 3.86
N SER A 388 29.16 -36.08 2.54
CA SER A 388 28.73 -35.15 1.50
C SER A 388 27.21 -35.09 1.30
N ASP A 389 26.43 -35.07 2.38
CA ASP A 389 24.98 -34.98 2.31
C ASP A 389 24.52 -33.55 2.53
N GLY A 390 24.20 -32.90 1.40
CA GLY A 390 23.16 -31.89 1.27
C GLY A 390 23.36 -30.61 2.08
N CYS A 391 23.75 -29.55 1.37
CA CYS A 391 23.53 -28.16 1.79
C CYS A 391 22.08 -27.96 2.27
N ARG A 392 21.83 -28.16 3.56
CA ARG A 392 20.68 -27.60 4.26
C ARG A 392 21.02 -26.14 4.49
N GLU A 393 20.79 -25.31 3.47
CA GLU A 393 20.75 -23.87 3.65
C GLU A 393 19.70 -23.56 4.71
N ALA A 394 20.16 -22.94 5.80
CA ALA A 394 19.28 -22.40 6.82
C ALA A 394 18.38 -21.36 6.13
N LYS A 395 17.08 -21.65 6.05
CA LYS A 395 16.08 -20.73 5.49
C LYS A 395 15.98 -19.51 6.40
N THR A 396 16.75 -18.48 6.09
CA THR A 396 16.67 -17.17 6.76
C THR A 396 15.35 -16.52 6.36
N VAL A 397 14.58 -16.08 7.37
CA VAL A 397 13.35 -15.34 7.14
C VAL A 397 13.70 -14.01 6.48
N PRO A 398 13.09 -13.65 5.32
CA PRO A 398 13.33 -12.36 4.70
C PRO A 398 13.09 -11.22 5.71
N PRO A 399 14.00 -10.24 5.84
CA PRO A 399 13.83 -9.11 6.75
C PRO A 399 12.52 -8.34 6.52
N SER A 400 12.02 -8.32 5.28
CA SER A 400 10.72 -7.74 4.90
C SER A 400 9.54 -8.32 5.67
N VAL A 401 9.52 -9.65 5.83
CA VAL A 401 8.49 -10.41 6.53
C VAL A 401 8.46 -9.98 8.00
N ILE A 402 9.64 -9.90 8.61
CA ILE A 402 9.80 -9.48 10.01
C ILE A 402 9.31 -8.04 10.19
N PHE A 403 9.74 -7.14 9.31
CA PHE A 403 9.34 -5.73 9.38
C PHE A 403 7.84 -5.53 9.18
N GLY A 404 7.23 -6.20 8.20
CA GLY A 404 5.78 -6.09 7.95
C GLY A 404 4.94 -6.56 9.14
N VAL A 405 5.40 -7.61 9.83
CA VAL A 405 4.74 -8.14 11.04
C VAL A 405 4.89 -7.20 12.24
N ILE A 406 6.07 -6.62 12.46
CA ILE A 406 6.27 -5.60 13.51
C ILE A 406 5.39 -4.38 13.25
N LEU A 407 5.40 -3.89 12.01
CA LEU A 407 4.65 -2.68 11.63
C LEU A 407 3.13 -2.92 11.69
N GLY A 408 2.67 -4.10 11.27
CA GLY A 408 1.27 -4.51 11.43
C GLY A 408 0.86 -4.65 12.91
N GLY A 409 1.71 -5.26 13.74
CA GLY A 409 1.46 -5.43 15.18
C GLY A 409 1.42 -4.10 15.95
N THR A 410 2.36 -3.19 15.65
CA THR A 410 2.37 -1.83 16.24
C THR A 410 1.13 -1.04 15.86
N LEU A 411 0.74 -1.06 14.59
CA LEU A 411 -0.45 -0.36 14.12
C LEU A 411 -1.72 -0.95 14.74
N LEU A 412 -1.81 -2.28 14.82
CA LEU A 412 -2.92 -2.95 15.48
C LEU A 412 -3.01 -2.54 16.96
N GLY A 413 -1.87 -2.47 17.67
CA GLY A 413 -1.81 -2.03 19.07
C GLY A 413 -2.33 -0.60 19.25
N TYR A 414 -1.86 0.32 18.40
CA TYR A 414 -2.33 1.71 18.36
C TYR A 414 -3.84 1.81 18.11
N LEU A 415 -4.35 1.03 17.15
CA LEU A 415 -5.77 1.00 16.81
C LEU A 415 -6.59 0.44 17.98
N THR A 416 -6.21 -0.69 18.56
CA THR A 416 -6.95 -1.27 19.70
C THR A 416 -6.95 -0.37 20.93
N PHE A 417 -5.92 0.44 21.16
CA PHE A 417 -5.96 1.39 22.28
C PHE A 417 -7.00 2.50 22.08
N SER A 418 -7.20 2.94 20.83
CA SER A 418 -8.24 3.92 20.50
C SER A 418 -9.66 3.44 20.88
N MET A 419 -9.85 2.12 21.09
CA MET A 419 -11.10 1.51 21.62
C MET A 419 -11.49 1.99 23.01
N VAL A 420 -10.52 2.18 23.90
CA VAL A 420 -10.78 2.40 25.33
C VAL A 420 -11.59 3.69 25.53
N THR A 421 -11.61 4.54 24.50
CA THR A 421 -12.30 5.83 24.48
C THR A 421 -13.66 5.83 23.76
N MET A 422 -14.13 4.72 23.15
CA MET A 422 -15.24 4.76 22.18
C MET A 422 -16.34 3.69 22.39
N GLU A 423 -17.58 4.20 22.54
CA GLU A 423 -18.92 3.65 22.23
C GLU A 423 -19.38 2.24 22.72
N PRO A 424 -20.71 2.05 22.94
CA PRO A 424 -21.28 0.87 23.62
C PRO A 424 -21.26 -0.45 22.84
N THR A 425 -20.65 -0.50 21.63
CA THR A 425 -20.55 -1.74 20.83
C THR A 425 -19.08 -2.11 20.53
N PRO A 426 -18.33 -2.56 21.54
CA PRO A 426 -16.89 -2.80 21.43
C PRO A 426 -16.52 -3.83 20.35
N PHE A 427 -17.43 -4.76 20.04
CA PHE A 427 -17.19 -5.81 19.06
C PHE A 427 -17.09 -5.31 17.61
N VAL A 428 -17.99 -4.40 17.19
CA VAL A 428 -17.98 -3.90 15.81
C VAL A 428 -16.74 -3.04 15.57
N SER A 429 -16.39 -2.19 16.54
CA SER A 429 -15.15 -1.41 16.50
C SER A 429 -13.92 -2.31 16.42
N LEU A 430 -13.88 -3.41 17.20
CA LEU A 430 -12.82 -4.43 17.12
C LEU A 430 -12.68 -5.04 15.75
N LEU A 431 -13.80 -5.46 15.17
CA LEU A 431 -13.78 -6.07 13.86
C LEU A 431 -13.28 -5.09 12.78
N LEU A 432 -13.75 -3.83 12.81
CA LEU A 432 -13.33 -2.80 11.87
C LEU A 432 -11.85 -2.46 11.98
N MET A 433 -11.31 -2.43 13.19
CA MET A 433 -9.89 -2.16 13.42
C MET A 433 -8.99 -3.34 13.06
N LEU A 434 -9.46 -4.57 13.28
CA LEU A 434 -8.78 -5.76 12.77
C LEU A 434 -8.73 -5.77 11.24
N VAL A 435 -9.84 -5.39 10.57
CA VAL A 435 -9.87 -5.25 9.11
C VAL A 435 -8.90 -4.17 8.64
N LEU A 436 -8.88 -3.02 9.31
CA LEU A 436 -7.97 -1.94 8.97
C LEU A 436 -6.51 -2.35 9.16
N ALA A 437 -6.16 -2.95 10.29
CA ALA A 437 -4.81 -3.45 10.56
C ALA A 437 -4.38 -4.51 9.53
N PHE A 438 -5.30 -5.41 9.15
CA PHE A 438 -5.07 -6.37 8.08
C PHE A 438 -4.77 -5.68 6.74
N LEU A 439 -5.55 -4.66 6.36
CA LEU A 439 -5.33 -3.91 5.11
C LEU A 439 -3.97 -3.22 5.09
N TYR A 440 -3.59 -2.55 6.18
CA TYR A 440 -2.26 -1.95 6.30
C TYR A 440 -1.15 -3.00 6.18
N GLY A 441 -1.26 -4.09 6.95
CA GLY A 441 -0.31 -5.19 6.90
C GLY A 441 -0.19 -5.78 5.51
N ALA A 442 -1.31 -5.96 4.80
CA ALA A 442 -1.34 -6.46 3.43
C ALA A 442 -0.67 -5.49 2.44
N VAL A 443 -0.96 -4.18 2.50
CA VAL A 443 -0.32 -3.18 1.62
C VAL A 443 1.20 -3.14 1.86
N ILE A 444 1.63 -3.09 3.11
CA ILE A 444 3.06 -3.07 3.47
C ILE A 444 3.75 -4.37 3.02
N HIS A 445 3.12 -5.51 3.28
CA HIS A 445 3.62 -6.82 2.88
C HIS A 445 3.81 -6.91 1.37
N GLU A 446 2.78 -6.58 0.58
CA GLU A 446 2.86 -6.65 -0.88
C GLU A 446 3.89 -5.66 -1.43
N ALA A 447 4.04 -4.47 -0.84
CA ALA A 447 5.06 -3.51 -1.25
C ALA A 447 6.49 -4.04 -1.03
N LEU A 448 6.77 -4.63 0.13
CA LEU A 448 8.08 -5.19 0.44
C LEU A 448 8.36 -6.45 -0.40
N TYR A 449 7.38 -7.33 -0.54
CA TYR A 449 7.49 -8.51 -1.40
C TYR A 449 7.79 -8.11 -2.84
N LEU A 450 7.08 -7.12 -3.37
CA LEU A 450 7.30 -6.61 -4.73
C LEU A 450 8.73 -6.06 -4.90
N ARG A 451 9.28 -5.38 -3.88
CA ARG A 451 10.68 -4.91 -3.89
C ARG A 451 11.67 -6.05 -3.99
N GLU A 452 11.56 -7.04 -3.10
CA GLU A 452 12.48 -8.17 -3.05
C GLU A 452 12.39 -8.99 -4.33
N TYR A 453 11.17 -9.28 -4.78
CA TYR A 453 10.92 -9.99 -6.02
C TYR A 453 11.54 -9.29 -7.23
N TRP A 454 11.34 -7.97 -7.36
CA TRP A 454 11.96 -7.18 -8.41
C TRP A 454 13.49 -7.19 -8.33
N THR A 455 14.07 -7.16 -7.13
CA THR A 455 15.52 -7.17 -6.94
C THR A 455 16.14 -8.49 -7.40
N CYS A 456 15.56 -9.63 -7.01
CA CYS A 456 15.98 -10.96 -7.46
C CYS A 456 15.78 -11.13 -8.97
N LEU A 457 14.62 -10.68 -9.50
CA LEU A 457 14.36 -10.73 -10.94
C LEU A 457 15.37 -9.88 -11.73
N ASN A 458 15.69 -8.68 -11.25
CA ASN A 458 16.69 -7.82 -11.88
C ASN A 458 18.08 -8.48 -11.86
N ALA A 459 18.48 -9.10 -10.75
CA ALA A 459 19.74 -9.85 -10.66
C ALA A 459 19.78 -11.03 -11.65
N LEU A 460 18.67 -11.76 -11.79
CA LEU A 460 18.54 -12.81 -12.81
C LEU A 460 18.68 -12.24 -14.22
N THR A 461 18.00 -11.15 -14.56
CA THR A 461 18.11 -10.55 -15.91
C THR A 461 19.52 -10.05 -16.22
N VAL A 462 20.24 -9.50 -15.24
CA VAL A 462 21.63 -9.06 -15.39
C VAL A 462 22.56 -10.26 -15.60
N SER A 463 22.35 -11.37 -14.87
CA SER A 463 23.14 -12.59 -15.06
C SER A 463 22.84 -13.31 -16.38
N VAL A 464 21.61 -13.24 -16.88
CA VAL A 464 21.27 -13.71 -18.23
C VAL A 464 21.94 -12.86 -19.30
N LEU A 465 21.97 -11.54 -19.11
CA LEU A 465 22.56 -10.62 -20.08
C LEU A 465 24.08 -10.76 -20.19
N SER A 466 24.76 -11.22 -19.14
CA SER A 466 26.20 -11.50 -19.20
C SER A 466 26.54 -12.77 -19.99
N LEU A 467 25.55 -13.60 -20.32
CA LEU A 467 25.71 -14.71 -21.25
C LEU A 467 25.80 -14.17 -22.69
N PRO A 468 26.52 -14.83 -23.60
CA PRO A 468 26.60 -14.47 -25.03
C PRO A 468 25.29 -14.75 -25.79
N LEU A 469 24.14 -14.64 -25.12
CA LEU A 469 22.79 -14.70 -25.68
C LEU A 469 22.29 -13.32 -26.14
N GLY A 470 22.99 -12.23 -25.81
CA GLY A 470 22.58 -10.86 -26.16
C GLY A 470 22.25 -10.68 -27.64
N THR A 471 23.13 -11.13 -28.53
CA THR A 471 22.92 -11.03 -29.99
C THR A 471 21.76 -11.89 -30.48
N ALA A 472 21.53 -13.05 -29.86
CA ALA A 472 20.41 -13.92 -30.19
C ALA A 472 19.08 -13.32 -29.72
N LEU A 473 19.06 -12.62 -28.59
CA LEU A 473 17.90 -11.87 -28.11
C LEU A 473 17.55 -10.71 -29.07
N ASP A 474 18.56 -10.01 -29.60
CA ASP A 474 18.35 -8.91 -30.56
C ASP A 474 17.76 -9.39 -31.90
N ARG A 475 18.09 -10.64 -32.30
CA ARG A 475 17.55 -11.30 -33.50
C ARG A 475 16.10 -11.73 -33.37
N LEU A 476 15.53 -11.72 -32.16
CA LEU A 476 14.17 -12.20 -31.97
C LEU A 476 13.13 -11.36 -32.72
N PRO A 477 12.07 -11.98 -33.25
CA PRO A 477 11.06 -11.24 -34.01
C PRO A 477 10.34 -10.20 -33.15
N ARG A 478 10.22 -8.95 -33.65
CA ARG A 478 9.59 -7.83 -32.92
C ARG A 478 8.20 -8.15 -32.37
N ARG A 479 7.42 -9.00 -33.06
CA ARG A 479 6.08 -9.42 -32.61
C ARG A 479 6.10 -10.24 -31.33
N LEU A 480 7.11 -11.10 -31.18
CA LEU A 480 7.27 -11.91 -29.96
C LEU A 480 7.69 -11.02 -28.80
N THR A 481 8.53 -10.03 -29.09
CA THR A 481 9.09 -9.19 -28.05
C THR A 481 8.19 -8.05 -27.62
N SER A 482 7.38 -7.47 -28.52
CA SER A 482 6.36 -6.47 -28.14
C SER A 482 5.31 -7.00 -27.18
N ARG A 483 5.20 -8.33 -27.04
CA ARG A 483 4.25 -8.99 -26.13
C ARG A 483 4.84 -9.26 -24.74
N LEU A 484 6.15 -9.11 -24.57
CA LEU A 484 6.80 -9.34 -23.28
C LEU A 484 6.30 -8.31 -22.26
N GLY A 485 5.57 -8.78 -21.23
CA GLY A 485 4.96 -7.90 -20.23
C GLY A 485 3.71 -7.14 -20.71
N SER A 486 3.04 -7.61 -21.76
CA SER A 486 1.67 -7.17 -22.09
C SER A 486 0.66 -7.87 -21.17
N PHE A 487 0.12 -7.13 -20.19
CA PHE A 487 -0.75 -7.67 -19.16
C PHE A 487 -2.04 -8.30 -19.70
N SER A 488 -2.61 -7.74 -20.79
CA SER A 488 -3.87 -8.22 -21.34
C SER A 488 -3.73 -9.58 -22.02
N GLU A 489 -2.63 -9.82 -22.73
CA GLU A 489 -2.41 -11.07 -23.45
C GLU A 489 -1.94 -12.21 -22.55
N ALA A 490 -1.25 -11.89 -21.45
CA ALA A 490 -0.89 -12.85 -20.41
C ALA A 490 -2.12 -13.52 -19.78
N TRP A 491 -3.26 -12.83 -19.73
CA TRP A 491 -4.51 -13.39 -19.21
C TRP A 491 -5.18 -14.40 -20.15
N GLU A 492 -4.96 -14.28 -21.47
CA GLU A 492 -5.64 -15.11 -22.47
C GLU A 492 -4.85 -16.35 -22.86
N GLY A 493 -3.58 -16.48 -22.43
CA GLY A 493 -2.72 -17.63 -22.76
C GLY A 493 -2.34 -17.70 -24.24
N HIS A 494 -2.63 -16.67 -25.03
CA HIS A 494 -2.32 -16.61 -26.46
C HIS A 494 -0.83 -16.48 -26.75
N ALA A 495 -0.08 -15.78 -25.88
CA ALA A 495 1.36 -15.61 -26.03
C ALA A 495 2.09 -16.98 -26.03
N ASP A 496 1.67 -17.90 -25.18
CA ASP A 496 2.28 -19.24 -25.08
C ASP A 496 2.09 -20.08 -26.34
N ARG A 497 0.95 -19.94 -27.03
CA ARG A 497 0.70 -20.67 -28.29
C ARG A 497 1.64 -20.24 -29.40
N GLU A 498 1.81 -18.94 -29.61
CA GLU A 498 2.73 -18.43 -30.63
C GLU A 498 4.19 -18.79 -30.30
N LEU A 499 4.58 -18.68 -29.02
CA LEU A 499 5.88 -19.14 -28.54
C LEU A 499 6.07 -20.63 -28.85
N THR A 500 5.09 -21.47 -28.53
CA THR A 500 5.14 -22.92 -28.76
C THR A 500 5.25 -23.29 -30.24
N GLU A 501 4.51 -22.60 -31.11
CA GLU A 501 4.61 -22.79 -32.56
C GLU A 501 6.00 -22.41 -33.09
N ARG A 502 6.56 -21.31 -32.60
CA ARG A 502 7.93 -20.90 -32.97
C ARG A 502 8.97 -21.84 -32.43
N PHE A 503 8.84 -22.31 -31.19
CA PHE A 503 9.70 -23.35 -30.63
C PHE A 503 9.69 -24.60 -31.48
N ARG A 504 8.50 -25.04 -31.92
CA ARG A 504 8.37 -26.19 -32.81
C ARG A 504 9.17 -25.98 -34.10
N HIS A 505 9.05 -24.81 -34.73
CA HIS A 505 9.78 -24.51 -35.96
C HIS A 505 11.30 -24.40 -35.77
N VAL A 506 11.76 -23.72 -34.72
CA VAL A 506 13.19 -23.61 -34.39
C VAL A 506 13.76 -24.99 -34.07
N ARG A 507 12.99 -25.84 -33.37
CA ARG A 507 13.38 -27.20 -33.03
C ARG A 507 13.51 -28.10 -34.26
N GLU A 508 12.55 -28.03 -35.18
CA GLU A 508 12.59 -28.74 -36.46
C GLU A 508 13.81 -28.30 -37.29
N THR A 509 14.05 -26.99 -37.36
CA THR A 509 15.19 -26.40 -38.08
C THR A 509 16.52 -26.83 -37.47
N LEU A 510 16.64 -26.76 -36.14
CA LEU A 510 17.85 -27.20 -35.42
C LEU A 510 18.12 -28.69 -35.65
N GLY A 511 17.09 -29.54 -35.61
CA GLY A 511 17.23 -30.96 -35.89
C GLY A 511 17.72 -31.26 -37.30
N LEU A 512 17.32 -30.46 -38.30
CA LEU A 512 17.79 -30.60 -39.69
C LEU A 512 19.24 -30.17 -39.83
N ILE A 513 19.62 -29.00 -39.30
CA ILE A 513 20.99 -28.48 -39.43
C ILE A 513 21.99 -29.37 -38.68
N LEU A 514 21.65 -29.84 -37.48
CA LEU A 514 22.53 -30.77 -36.74
C LEU A 514 22.69 -32.13 -37.45
N ALA A 515 21.70 -32.56 -38.24
CA ALA A 515 21.81 -33.76 -39.07
C ALA A 515 22.71 -33.56 -40.29
N GLU A 516 22.69 -32.35 -40.88
CA GLU A 516 23.57 -31.95 -41.98
C GLU A 516 25.02 -31.79 -41.51
N ASP A 517 25.25 -31.11 -40.39
CA ASP A 517 26.58 -30.94 -39.78
C ASP A 517 27.20 -32.30 -39.39
N ALA A 518 26.38 -33.26 -38.95
CA ALA A 518 26.87 -34.61 -38.63
C ALA A 518 27.36 -35.41 -39.84
N LEU A 519 26.96 -35.03 -41.06
CA LEU A 519 27.35 -35.67 -42.32
C LEU A 519 28.48 -34.92 -43.04
N SER A 520 28.74 -33.66 -42.67
CA SER A 520 29.73 -32.82 -43.33
C SER A 520 31.16 -33.22 -42.96
N THR A 521 32.02 -33.38 -43.97
CA THR A 521 33.46 -33.61 -43.83
C THR A 521 34.29 -32.33 -44.03
N ALA A 522 33.66 -31.16 -43.83
CA ALA A 522 34.25 -29.86 -44.11
C ALA A 522 35.57 -29.59 -43.33
N PRO A 523 36.49 -28.80 -43.92
CA PRO A 523 37.82 -28.56 -43.36
C PRO A 523 37.82 -27.85 -41.99
N PRO A 524 38.89 -28.05 -41.18
CA PRO A 524 38.92 -27.89 -39.72
C PRO A 524 38.98 -26.44 -39.19
N THR A 525 38.57 -25.44 -39.95
CA THR A 525 38.58 -24.02 -39.51
C THR A 525 37.48 -23.67 -38.50
N GLU A 526 36.64 -24.63 -38.12
CA GLU A 526 35.41 -24.40 -37.37
C GLU A 526 35.42 -25.11 -36.00
N LEU A 527 34.55 -24.66 -35.09
CA LEU A 527 34.51 -25.03 -33.67
C LEU A 527 34.35 -26.54 -33.43
N LEU A 528 35.31 -27.14 -32.74
CA LEU A 528 35.31 -28.56 -32.39
C LEU A 528 34.50 -28.83 -31.12
N VAL A 529 33.44 -29.61 -31.22
CA VAL A 529 32.60 -30.07 -30.09
C VAL A 529 32.56 -31.60 -30.05
N ARG A 530 32.28 -32.17 -28.87
CA ARG A 530 32.27 -33.63 -28.69
C ARG A 530 31.07 -34.23 -29.42
N ARG A 531 31.30 -35.35 -30.12
CA ARG A 531 30.23 -36.10 -30.82
C ARG A 531 29.13 -36.61 -29.89
N GLU A 532 29.47 -36.83 -28.61
CA GLU A 532 28.54 -37.29 -27.58
C GLU A 532 27.49 -36.21 -27.24
N ASP A 533 27.92 -34.95 -27.08
CA ASP A 533 27.02 -33.83 -26.78
C ASP A 533 26.02 -33.61 -27.92
N LEU A 534 26.48 -33.76 -29.18
CA LEU A 534 25.61 -33.69 -30.36
C LEU A 534 24.56 -34.81 -30.38
N LYS A 535 24.97 -36.04 -30.02
CA LYS A 535 24.04 -37.17 -29.88
C LYS A 535 23.03 -36.92 -28.75
N GLU A 536 23.47 -36.35 -27.62
CA GLU A 536 22.58 -36.01 -26.50
C GLU A 536 21.53 -34.98 -26.94
N VAL A 537 21.93 -33.91 -27.63
CA VAL A 537 21.01 -32.89 -28.16
C VAL A 537 20.02 -33.52 -29.15
N LYS A 538 20.49 -34.36 -30.08
CA LYS A 538 19.61 -35.06 -31.03
C LYS A 538 18.58 -35.95 -30.32
N ASN A 539 19.02 -36.75 -29.36
CA ASN A 539 18.14 -37.62 -28.58
C ASN A 539 17.11 -36.80 -27.79
N ALA A 540 17.50 -35.66 -27.22
CA ALA A 540 16.59 -34.75 -26.53
C ALA A 540 15.59 -34.09 -27.50
N LEU A 541 16.02 -33.71 -28.70
CA LEU A 541 15.14 -33.14 -29.74
C LEU A 541 14.11 -34.17 -30.22
N ASP A 542 14.52 -35.42 -30.40
CA ASP A 542 13.65 -36.51 -30.84
C ASP A 542 12.68 -36.93 -29.73
N SER A 543 13.12 -36.98 -28.47
CA SER A 543 12.22 -37.22 -27.33
C SER A 543 11.20 -36.08 -27.19
N ALA A 544 11.59 -34.84 -27.46
CA ALA A 544 10.70 -33.70 -27.44
C ALA A 544 9.63 -33.75 -28.53
N LYS A 545 9.83 -34.45 -29.66
CA LYS A 545 8.78 -34.64 -30.67
C LYS A 545 7.59 -35.43 -30.16
N LEU A 546 7.82 -36.31 -29.18
CA LEU A 546 6.81 -37.22 -28.64
C LEU A 546 6.12 -36.69 -27.37
N SER A 547 6.65 -35.64 -26.73
CA SER A 547 6.16 -35.12 -25.44
C SER A 547 6.00 -33.60 -25.43
N ASN A 548 4.94 -33.11 -24.77
CA ASN A 548 4.47 -31.73 -24.90
C ASN A 548 5.01 -30.72 -23.85
N ALA A 549 5.65 -31.14 -22.75
CA ALA A 549 6.02 -30.18 -21.69
C ALA A 549 7.38 -30.42 -21.00
N GLY A 550 7.68 -31.64 -20.53
CA GLY A 550 8.90 -31.91 -19.74
C GLY A 550 10.19 -32.00 -20.55
N THR A 551 10.09 -32.10 -21.87
CA THR A 551 11.22 -32.35 -22.78
C THR A 551 11.96 -31.08 -23.20
N THR A 552 11.38 -29.89 -23.03
CA THR A 552 12.04 -28.63 -23.47
C THR A 552 13.25 -28.27 -22.60
N ALA A 553 13.19 -28.55 -21.29
CA ALA A 553 14.33 -28.31 -20.39
C ALA A 553 15.48 -29.30 -20.66
N GLN A 554 15.18 -30.54 -21.06
CA GLN A 554 16.22 -31.49 -21.46
C GLN A 554 16.96 -31.01 -22.71
N VAL A 555 16.22 -30.54 -23.72
CA VAL A 555 16.81 -29.94 -24.93
C VAL A 555 17.67 -28.73 -24.57
N SER A 556 17.15 -27.83 -23.73
CA SER A 556 17.87 -26.60 -23.34
C SER A 556 19.16 -26.90 -22.58
N ARG A 557 19.16 -27.90 -21.70
CA ARG A 557 20.38 -28.34 -20.98
C ARG A 557 21.40 -28.98 -21.91
N ALA A 558 20.96 -29.90 -22.77
CA ALA A 558 21.85 -30.54 -23.73
C ALA A 558 22.47 -29.50 -24.67
N LEU A 559 21.66 -28.54 -25.14
CA LEU A 559 22.10 -27.47 -26.03
C LEU A 559 23.04 -26.50 -25.32
N THR A 560 22.79 -26.17 -24.05
CA THR A 560 23.70 -25.33 -23.27
C THR A 560 25.05 -26.03 -23.06
N ARG A 561 25.07 -27.34 -22.82
CA ARG A 561 26.34 -28.11 -22.76
C ARG A 561 27.08 -28.09 -24.09
N LEU A 562 26.36 -28.24 -25.20
CA LEU A 562 26.92 -28.17 -26.55
C LEU A 562 27.53 -26.79 -26.85
N LEU A 563 26.87 -25.70 -26.41
CA LEU A 563 27.27 -24.32 -26.68
C LEU A 563 28.26 -23.74 -25.67
N ALA A 564 28.35 -24.26 -24.45
CA ALA A 564 29.24 -23.73 -23.41
C ALA A 564 30.72 -23.61 -23.84
N PRO A 565 31.33 -24.59 -24.56
CA PRO A 565 32.69 -24.44 -25.09
C PRO A 565 32.79 -23.30 -26.12
N VAL A 566 31.78 -23.17 -26.98
CA VAL A 566 31.69 -22.10 -28.00
C VAL A 566 31.66 -20.72 -27.33
N TRP A 567 30.87 -20.61 -26.27
CA TRP A 567 30.73 -19.38 -25.48
C TRP A 567 31.99 -19.01 -24.73
N SER A 568 32.75 -20.00 -24.23
CA SER A 568 34.03 -19.72 -23.57
C SER A 568 35.09 -19.15 -24.52
N LEU A 569 34.98 -19.44 -25.82
CA LEU A 569 35.90 -18.95 -26.85
C LEU A 569 35.51 -17.56 -27.37
N ARG A 570 34.23 -17.19 -27.31
CA ARG A 570 33.78 -15.81 -27.57
C ARG A 570 34.06 -14.99 -26.32
N GLY A 571 35.17 -14.25 -26.32
CA GLY A 571 35.50 -13.37 -25.20
C GLY A 571 34.31 -12.46 -24.87
N PRO A 572 34.09 -12.07 -23.60
CA PRO A 572 32.95 -11.23 -23.20
C PRO A 572 32.82 -9.99 -24.09
N LEU A 573 33.94 -9.39 -24.49
CA LEU A 573 34.01 -8.20 -25.34
C LEU A 573 33.66 -8.47 -26.82
N GLU A 574 34.00 -9.64 -27.38
CA GLU A 574 33.65 -9.97 -28.78
C GLU A 574 32.15 -10.28 -28.93
N GLY A 575 31.49 -10.73 -27.86
CA GLY A 575 30.04 -10.92 -27.83
C GLY A 575 29.23 -9.61 -27.85
N PHE A 576 29.83 -8.49 -27.44
CA PHE A 576 29.18 -7.17 -27.39
C PHE A 576 29.70 -6.16 -28.42
N ALA A 577 30.84 -6.43 -29.07
CA ALA A 577 31.34 -5.57 -30.13
C ALA A 577 30.47 -5.75 -31.39
N ASP A 578 29.75 -4.70 -31.78
CA ASP A 578 29.13 -4.59 -33.09
C ASP A 578 30.15 -5.00 -34.15
N GLN A 579 29.79 -5.97 -35.00
CA GLN A 579 30.64 -6.71 -35.94
C GLN A 579 31.30 -5.85 -37.06
N GLY A 580 31.49 -4.56 -36.85
CA GLY A 580 32.09 -3.63 -37.82
C GLY A 580 33.63 -3.60 -37.82
N SER A 581 34.32 -4.18 -36.83
CA SER A 581 35.79 -4.13 -36.79
C SER A 581 36.39 -5.37 -37.44
N GLN A 582 36.89 -5.21 -38.66
CA GLN A 582 37.60 -6.23 -39.44
C GLN A 582 38.68 -6.95 -38.61
N ARG A 583 38.57 -8.27 -38.56
CA ARG A 583 39.47 -9.19 -37.88
C ARG A 583 40.83 -9.17 -38.60
N SER A 584 41.86 -8.63 -37.95
CA SER A 584 43.24 -8.78 -38.43
C SER A 584 43.68 -10.23 -38.25
N GLU A 585 43.99 -10.91 -39.34
CA GLU A 585 44.48 -12.28 -39.37
C GLU A 585 45.83 -12.39 -38.65
N SER A 586 45.83 -12.81 -37.39
CA SER A 586 47.06 -13.20 -36.70
C SER A 586 47.34 -14.68 -36.97
N SER A 587 48.15 -14.95 -37.99
CA SER A 587 48.63 -16.27 -38.39
C SER A 587 49.71 -16.78 -37.43
N GLY A 588 49.30 -17.44 -36.34
CA GLY A 588 50.20 -18.16 -35.43
C GLY A 588 49.90 -19.66 -35.47
N SER A 589 50.75 -20.46 -36.11
CA SER A 589 50.59 -21.93 -36.15
C SER A 589 51.09 -22.56 -34.84
N SER A 590 50.17 -22.94 -33.95
CA SER A 590 50.49 -23.81 -32.82
C SER A 590 50.19 -25.27 -33.19
N THR A 591 51.23 -26.09 -33.35
CA THR A 591 51.13 -27.56 -33.49
C THR A 591 50.77 -28.17 -32.14
N GLY A 592 49.49 -28.50 -31.95
CA GLY A 592 48.97 -29.19 -30.76
C GLY A 592 49.07 -30.72 -30.87
N PRO A 593 49.08 -31.44 -29.72
CA PRO A 593 49.29 -32.89 -29.66
C PRO A 593 48.19 -33.71 -30.35
N GLU A 594 48.62 -34.68 -31.16
CA GLU A 594 47.87 -35.40 -32.20
C GLU A 594 46.96 -36.56 -31.69
N GLY A 595 46.71 -36.65 -30.38
CA GLY A 595 46.20 -37.88 -29.75
C GLY A 595 44.68 -38.13 -29.71
N ASP A 596 43.83 -37.10 -29.84
CA ASP A 596 42.37 -37.21 -29.54
C ASP A 596 41.44 -36.76 -30.68
N ALA A 597 41.93 -36.73 -31.92
CA ALA A 597 41.23 -36.11 -33.05
C ALA A 597 39.92 -36.83 -33.49
N GLU A 598 39.78 -38.15 -33.24
CA GLU A 598 38.65 -38.94 -33.78
C GLU A 598 37.28 -38.65 -33.15
N SER A 599 37.21 -37.93 -32.03
CA SER A 599 35.94 -37.74 -31.28
C SER A 599 35.25 -36.39 -31.48
N ARG A 600 35.84 -35.49 -32.29
CA ARG A 600 35.38 -34.10 -32.41
C ARG A 600 34.62 -33.87 -33.71
N VAL A 601 33.48 -33.19 -33.61
CA VAL A 601 32.64 -32.77 -34.74
C VAL A 601 32.69 -31.26 -34.83
N VAL A 602 32.71 -30.77 -36.06
CA VAL A 602 32.69 -29.35 -36.36
C VAL A 602 31.24 -28.85 -36.32
N LEU A 603 30.96 -27.80 -35.54
CA LEU A 603 29.67 -27.12 -35.53
C LEU A 603 29.69 -25.92 -36.47
N SER A 604 28.74 -25.89 -37.41
CA SER A 604 28.59 -24.74 -38.29
C SER A 604 28.15 -23.50 -37.50
N ALA A 605 28.55 -22.31 -37.96
CA ALA A 605 28.13 -21.04 -37.36
C ALA A 605 26.59 -20.92 -37.32
N ARG A 606 25.91 -21.51 -38.31
CA ARG A 606 24.45 -21.55 -38.41
C ARG A 606 23.82 -22.40 -37.30
N SER A 607 24.38 -23.56 -37.00
CA SER A 607 23.92 -24.40 -35.87
C SER A 607 24.04 -23.67 -34.54
N VAL A 608 25.15 -22.95 -34.32
CA VAL A 608 25.36 -22.14 -33.12
C VAL A 608 24.30 -21.04 -33.02
N GLU A 609 24.07 -20.29 -34.10
CA GLU A 609 23.06 -19.22 -34.13
C GLU A 609 21.64 -19.74 -33.84
N VAL A 610 21.22 -20.83 -34.47
CA VAL A 610 19.89 -21.40 -34.25
C VAL A 610 19.77 -21.96 -32.82
N GLY A 611 20.86 -22.53 -32.29
CA GLY A 611 20.92 -22.98 -30.90
C GLY A 611 20.80 -21.83 -29.89
N GLU A 612 21.53 -20.74 -30.09
CA GLU A 612 21.45 -19.54 -29.25
C GLU A 612 20.06 -18.90 -29.31
N MET A 613 19.43 -18.88 -30.48
CA MET A 613 18.05 -18.41 -30.64
C MET A 613 17.05 -19.29 -29.88
N TYR A 614 17.22 -20.62 -29.91
CA TYR A 614 16.39 -21.54 -29.15
C TYR A 614 16.49 -21.28 -27.63
N LEU A 615 17.72 -21.14 -27.11
CA LEU A 615 17.94 -20.84 -25.70
C LEU A 615 17.38 -19.47 -25.30
N SER A 616 17.53 -18.47 -26.17
CA SER A 616 16.99 -17.12 -25.94
C SER A 616 15.46 -17.12 -25.83
N LEU A 617 14.78 -17.88 -26.70
CA LEU A 617 13.32 -18.06 -26.61
C LEU A 617 12.92 -18.73 -25.28
N GLU A 618 13.67 -19.74 -24.82
CA GLU A 618 13.35 -20.46 -23.58
C GLU A 618 13.60 -19.62 -22.33
N VAL A 619 14.67 -18.84 -22.34
CA VAL A 619 14.93 -17.84 -21.30
C VAL A 619 13.82 -16.78 -21.26
N ILE A 620 13.36 -16.31 -22.42
CA ILE A 620 12.22 -15.37 -22.50
C ILE A 620 10.93 -16.01 -21.99
N ARG A 621 10.66 -17.27 -22.36
CA ARG A 621 9.48 -17.99 -21.86
C ARG A 621 9.51 -18.10 -20.34
N TYR A 622 10.67 -18.42 -19.78
CA TYR A 622 10.89 -18.45 -18.33
C TYR A 622 10.70 -17.07 -17.70
N LEU A 623 11.31 -16.03 -18.27
CA LEU A 623 11.22 -14.67 -17.77
C LEU A 623 9.77 -14.15 -17.80
N ASN A 624 9.03 -14.40 -18.89
CA ASN A 624 7.65 -13.95 -19.05
C ASN A 624 6.74 -14.48 -17.92
N ARG A 625 6.97 -15.72 -17.46
CA ARG A 625 6.24 -16.31 -16.32
C ARG A 625 6.51 -15.57 -15.01
N HIS A 626 7.74 -15.13 -14.79
CA HIS A 626 8.08 -14.30 -13.63
C HIS A 626 7.51 -12.88 -13.75
N LEU A 627 7.47 -12.33 -14.96
CA LEU A 627 6.82 -11.05 -15.21
C LEU A 627 5.33 -11.11 -14.91
N ASP A 628 4.65 -12.20 -15.24
CA ASP A 628 3.23 -12.37 -14.89
C ASP A 628 3.00 -12.30 -13.37
N ILE A 629 3.86 -12.95 -12.58
CA ILE A 629 3.81 -12.86 -11.11
C ILE A 629 4.05 -11.42 -10.65
N LEU A 630 5.06 -10.75 -11.20
CA LEU A 630 5.37 -9.35 -10.90
C LEU A 630 4.13 -8.46 -11.13
N TRP A 631 3.47 -8.59 -12.28
CA TRP A 631 2.29 -7.78 -12.61
C TRP A 631 1.06 -8.08 -11.76
N ILE A 632 0.85 -9.35 -11.39
CA ILE A 632 -0.20 -9.74 -10.43
C ILE A 632 0.03 -9.00 -9.10
N ARG A 633 1.28 -8.92 -8.64
CA ARG A 633 1.66 -8.25 -7.39
C ARG A 633 1.51 -6.73 -7.48
N VAL A 634 1.93 -6.10 -8.59
CA VAL A 634 1.69 -4.67 -8.83
C VAL A 634 0.19 -4.35 -8.79
N SER A 635 -0.63 -5.18 -9.43
CA SER A 635 -2.09 -5.04 -9.45
C SER A 635 -2.68 -5.21 -8.05
N ALA A 636 -2.22 -6.22 -7.29
CA ALA A 636 -2.64 -6.47 -5.91
C ALA A 636 -2.36 -5.27 -5.02
N LEU A 637 -1.12 -4.75 -5.06
CA LEU A 637 -0.71 -3.59 -4.27
C LEU A 637 -1.55 -2.36 -4.62
N THR A 638 -1.84 -2.14 -5.90
CA THR A 638 -2.71 -1.04 -6.35
C THR A 638 -4.13 -1.17 -5.77
N VAL A 639 -4.76 -2.34 -5.92
CA VAL A 639 -6.12 -2.60 -5.43
C VAL A 639 -6.19 -2.52 -3.90
N LEU A 640 -5.24 -3.13 -3.19
CA LEU A 640 -5.18 -3.06 -1.72
C LEU A 640 -4.99 -1.63 -1.22
N THR A 641 -4.19 -0.81 -1.90
CA THR A 641 -4.01 0.60 -1.56
C THR A 641 -5.31 1.39 -1.73
N ILE A 642 -6.06 1.15 -2.80
CA ILE A 642 -7.38 1.75 -3.03
C ILE A 642 -8.37 1.30 -1.94
N LEU A 643 -8.40 0.00 -1.61
CA LEU A 643 -9.26 -0.54 -0.54
C LEU A 643 -8.92 0.03 0.83
N LEU A 644 -7.63 0.20 1.14
CA LEU A 644 -7.17 0.84 2.37
C LEU A 644 -7.67 2.28 2.45
N MET A 645 -7.48 3.07 1.40
CA MET A 645 -7.98 4.45 1.35
C MET A 645 -9.51 4.51 1.45
N ALA A 646 -10.24 3.66 0.72
CA ALA A 646 -11.70 3.60 0.80
C ALA A 646 -12.18 3.27 2.22
N THR A 647 -11.51 2.32 2.88
CA THR A 647 -11.82 1.91 4.26
C THR A 647 -11.67 3.06 5.24
N VAL A 648 -10.55 3.79 5.17
CA VAL A 648 -10.27 4.94 6.06
C VAL A 648 -11.26 6.08 5.85
N ASN A 649 -11.78 6.27 4.64
CA ASN A 649 -12.74 7.33 4.33
C ASN A 649 -14.20 6.95 4.61
N CYS A 650 -14.55 5.66 4.59
CA CYS A 650 -15.92 5.21 4.82
C CYS A 650 -16.33 5.14 6.29
N TYR A 651 -15.37 5.16 7.21
CA TYR A 651 -15.62 5.07 8.65
C TYR A 651 -14.95 6.22 9.40
N PRO A 652 -15.68 6.95 10.27
CA PRO A 652 -15.14 8.08 11.03
C PRO A 652 -14.30 7.58 12.22
N TYR A 653 -13.13 7.00 11.95
CA TYR A 653 -12.18 6.58 12.98
C TYR A 653 -11.76 7.78 13.85
N GLN A 654 -11.65 7.59 15.16
CA GLN A 654 -11.06 8.57 16.07
C GLN A 654 -9.77 8.00 16.67
N PRO A 655 -8.65 8.74 16.68
CA PRO A 655 -8.43 10.05 16.04
C PRO A 655 -8.29 9.98 14.50
N ALA A 656 -9.14 10.70 13.77
CA ALA A 656 -9.18 10.67 12.30
C ALA A 656 -7.91 11.26 11.67
N GLY A 657 -7.37 12.33 12.26
CA GLY A 657 -6.24 13.08 11.70
C GLY A 657 -4.96 12.25 11.62
N THR A 658 -4.58 11.58 12.71
CA THR A 658 -3.37 10.74 12.75
C THR A 658 -3.53 9.51 11.86
N LEU A 659 -4.68 8.84 11.89
CA LEU A 659 -4.96 7.71 11.03
C LEU A 659 -4.83 8.08 9.55
N PHE A 660 -5.40 9.22 9.16
CA PHE A 660 -5.32 9.71 7.79
C PHE A 660 -3.87 10.01 7.37
N GLN A 661 -3.08 10.64 8.26
CA GLN A 661 -1.65 10.90 8.00
C GLN A 661 -0.86 9.60 7.77
N TRP A 662 -1.06 8.58 8.60
CA TRP A 662 -0.44 7.27 8.42
C TRP A 662 -0.90 6.59 7.14
N THR A 663 -2.18 6.68 6.82
CA THR A 663 -2.75 6.13 5.57
C THR A 663 -2.07 6.77 4.37
N LEU A 664 -1.98 8.10 4.38
CA LEU A 664 -1.35 8.87 3.31
C LEU A 664 0.13 8.49 3.16
N LEU A 665 0.87 8.36 4.26
CA LEU A 665 2.26 7.91 4.24
C LEU A 665 2.41 6.53 3.60
N VAL A 666 1.61 5.55 4.02
CA VAL A 666 1.64 4.18 3.48
C VAL A 666 1.27 4.17 2.00
N VAL A 667 0.26 4.95 1.59
CA VAL A 667 -0.14 5.09 0.18
C VAL A 667 0.98 5.69 -0.66
N VAL A 668 1.64 6.75 -0.18
CA VAL A 668 2.78 7.36 -0.88
C VAL A 668 3.94 6.37 -1.00
N LEU A 669 4.26 5.63 0.06
CA LEU A 669 5.30 4.59 0.01
C LEU A 669 4.96 3.48 -0.98
N ALA A 670 3.70 3.01 -1.01
CA ALA A 670 3.23 2.02 -1.97
C ALA A 670 3.33 2.55 -3.41
N LEU A 671 2.95 3.80 -3.65
CA LEU A 671 3.09 4.46 -4.95
C LEU A 671 4.55 4.57 -5.41
N VAL A 672 5.44 5.03 -4.52
CA VAL A 672 6.89 5.10 -4.81
C VAL A 672 7.43 3.72 -5.15
N MET A 673 6.97 2.68 -4.44
CA MET A 673 7.39 1.30 -4.70
C MET A 673 6.92 0.80 -6.07
N ILE A 674 5.65 1.05 -6.44
CA ILE A 674 5.11 0.73 -7.77
C ILE A 674 5.91 1.45 -8.85
N VAL A 675 6.07 2.78 -8.73
CA VAL A 675 6.83 3.58 -9.71
C VAL A 675 8.26 3.08 -9.85
N ARG A 676 8.94 2.79 -8.73
CA ARG A 676 10.32 2.29 -8.73
C ARG A 676 10.44 0.95 -9.44
N VAL A 677 9.53 0.01 -9.20
CA VAL A 677 9.52 -1.30 -9.90
C VAL A 677 9.23 -1.11 -11.38
N LEU A 678 8.25 -0.29 -11.74
CA LEU A 678 7.90 -0.04 -13.14
C LEU A 678 9.03 0.66 -13.91
N VAL A 679 9.68 1.65 -13.31
CA VAL A 679 10.85 2.32 -13.88
C VAL A 679 12.01 1.33 -13.99
N GLY A 680 12.30 0.57 -12.92
CA GLY A 680 13.34 -0.46 -12.93
C GLY A 680 13.13 -1.48 -14.04
N PHE A 681 11.89 -1.93 -14.24
CA PHE A 681 11.50 -2.86 -15.29
C PHE A 681 11.76 -2.31 -16.70
N ASN A 682 11.44 -1.05 -16.96
CA ASN A 682 11.66 -0.44 -18.28
C ASN A 682 13.10 0.02 -18.52
N CYS A 683 13.85 0.31 -17.45
CA CYS A 683 15.28 0.62 -17.53
C CYS A 683 16.16 -0.63 -17.58
N ASN A 684 15.59 -1.82 -17.39
CA ASN A 684 16.36 -3.05 -17.44
C ASN A 684 16.82 -3.36 -18.87
N GLU A 685 18.13 -3.52 -19.06
CA GLU A 685 18.74 -3.65 -20.37
C GLU A 685 18.26 -4.89 -21.13
N LEU A 686 18.12 -6.04 -20.45
CA LEU A 686 17.63 -7.27 -21.08
C LEU A 686 16.20 -7.07 -21.62
N ILE A 687 15.31 -6.54 -20.77
CA ILE A 687 13.91 -6.28 -21.14
C ILE A 687 13.82 -5.24 -22.27
N SER A 688 14.64 -4.19 -22.21
CA SER A 688 14.71 -3.15 -23.23
C SER A 688 15.17 -3.70 -24.58
N ARG A 689 16.22 -4.53 -24.59
CA ARG A 689 16.73 -5.22 -25.79
C ARG A 689 15.70 -6.16 -26.40
N VAL A 690 15.06 -6.97 -25.57
CA VAL A 690 13.96 -7.84 -26.01
C VAL A 690 12.90 -6.96 -26.67
N ASN A 691 12.37 -5.96 -25.99
CA ASN A 691 11.34 -5.07 -26.54
C ASN A 691 11.81 -4.21 -27.74
N LYS A 692 13.09 -4.25 -28.09
CA LYS A 692 13.76 -3.43 -29.12
C LYS A 692 13.56 -1.94 -28.89
N ILE A 693 13.52 -1.55 -27.62
CA ILE A 693 13.45 -0.17 -27.19
C ILE A 693 14.88 0.23 -26.82
N PRO A 694 15.41 1.35 -27.33
CA PRO A 694 16.73 1.80 -26.94
C PRO A 694 16.69 2.26 -25.48
N VAL A 695 17.69 1.85 -24.69
CA VAL A 695 17.73 1.97 -23.23
C VAL A 695 17.59 3.43 -22.77
N ASP A 696 18.08 4.38 -23.56
CA ASP A 696 18.03 5.82 -23.32
C ASP A 696 16.65 6.45 -23.54
N ARG A 697 15.74 5.81 -24.29
CA ARG A 697 14.40 6.36 -24.60
C ARG A 697 13.24 5.60 -23.97
N SER A 698 13.50 4.56 -23.17
CA SER A 698 12.45 3.65 -22.71
C SER A 698 11.38 4.31 -21.83
N LEU A 699 11.75 5.32 -21.05
CA LEU A 699 10.84 6.03 -20.13
C LEU A 699 9.72 6.82 -20.82
N TRP A 700 9.87 7.14 -22.11
CA TRP A 700 8.88 7.92 -22.85
C TRP A 700 8.04 7.08 -23.82
N ASN A 701 8.11 5.75 -23.72
CA ASN A 701 7.24 4.89 -24.49
C ASN A 701 5.78 5.05 -24.00
N LEU A 702 4.85 5.28 -24.94
CA LEU A 702 3.42 5.38 -24.64
C LEU A 702 2.87 4.10 -23.98
N ASP A 703 3.43 2.92 -24.29
CA ASP A 703 3.05 1.67 -23.60
C ASP A 703 3.42 1.70 -22.12
N PHE A 704 4.63 2.18 -21.80
CA PHE A 704 5.05 2.38 -20.42
C PHE A 704 4.18 3.41 -19.71
N LEU A 705 3.96 4.57 -20.34
CA LEU A 705 3.13 5.63 -19.78
C LEU A 705 1.69 5.13 -19.54
N GLY A 706 1.16 4.33 -20.46
CA GLY A 706 -0.14 3.68 -20.32
C GLY A 706 -0.21 2.76 -19.10
N LYS A 707 0.79 1.89 -18.90
CA LYS A 707 0.89 1.03 -17.71
C LYS A 707 1.04 1.85 -16.43
N LEU A 708 1.89 2.88 -16.44
CA LEU A 708 2.09 3.77 -15.31
C LEU A 708 0.76 4.44 -14.91
N VAL A 709 0.03 5.00 -15.88
CA VAL A 709 -1.28 5.61 -15.65
C VAL A 709 -2.31 4.59 -15.18
N ALA A 710 -2.31 3.37 -15.72
CA ALA A 710 -3.25 2.33 -15.32
C ALA A 710 -3.11 1.91 -13.83
N TYR A 711 -1.88 1.85 -13.31
CA TYR A 711 -1.63 1.42 -11.93
C TYR A 711 -1.54 2.58 -10.94
N VAL A 712 -0.87 3.67 -11.29
CA VAL A 712 -0.66 4.82 -10.41
C VAL A 712 -1.83 5.81 -10.49
N GLY A 713 -2.45 5.95 -11.66
CA GLY A 713 -3.52 6.89 -11.92
C GLY A 713 -4.74 6.74 -11.00
N PRO A 714 -5.30 5.53 -10.78
CA PRO A 714 -6.42 5.35 -9.86
C PRO A 714 -6.13 5.80 -8.42
N VAL A 715 -4.93 5.51 -7.92
CA VAL A 715 -4.51 5.91 -6.56
C VAL A 715 -4.32 7.43 -6.49
N LEU A 716 -3.70 8.05 -7.50
CA LEU A 716 -3.55 9.51 -7.58
C LEU A 716 -4.89 10.22 -7.73
N ALA A 717 -5.83 9.68 -8.52
CA ALA A 717 -7.16 10.23 -8.68
C ALA A 717 -7.93 10.18 -7.35
N LEU A 718 -7.80 9.08 -6.61
CA LEU A 718 -8.37 8.95 -5.27
C LEU A 718 -7.73 9.94 -4.29
N LEU A 719 -6.40 10.04 -4.28
CA LEU A 719 -5.67 11.04 -3.50
C LEU A 719 -6.13 12.46 -3.83
N ALA A 720 -6.29 12.79 -5.11
CA ALA A 720 -6.76 14.10 -5.55
C ALA A 720 -8.19 14.38 -5.08
N ALA A 721 -9.08 13.40 -5.20
CA ALA A 721 -10.45 13.51 -4.70
C ALA A 721 -10.50 13.75 -3.17
N LEU A 722 -9.61 13.08 -2.42
CA LEU A 722 -9.46 13.28 -0.98
C LEU A 722 -8.76 14.60 -0.63
N SER A 723 -7.89 15.09 -1.52
CA SER A 723 -7.11 16.31 -1.30
C SER A 723 -7.97 17.58 -1.27
N VAL A 724 -9.13 17.58 -1.94
CA VAL A 724 -10.07 18.72 -1.90
C VAL A 724 -10.60 18.90 -0.47
N GLY A 725 -10.89 17.81 0.24
CA GLY A 725 -11.18 17.84 1.67
C GLY A 725 -9.93 18.16 2.53
N MET A 726 -8.74 17.75 2.08
CA MET A 726 -7.49 18.10 2.76
C MET A 726 -7.12 19.57 2.65
N SER A 727 -7.47 20.30 1.59
CA SER A 727 -7.19 21.73 1.52
C SER A 727 -7.86 22.47 2.68
N ASP A 728 -9.09 22.06 3.03
CA ASP A 728 -9.80 22.55 4.20
C ASP A 728 -9.17 22.05 5.50
N LEU A 729 -8.72 20.79 5.57
CA LEU A 729 -8.03 20.25 6.75
C LEU A 729 -6.67 20.93 7.00
N ILE A 730 -5.89 21.19 5.94
CA ILE A 730 -4.61 21.90 5.96
C ILE A 730 -4.86 23.35 6.35
N ARG A 731 -5.89 24.00 5.81
CA ARG A 731 -6.30 25.34 6.28
C ARG A 731 -6.76 25.33 7.73
N LEU A 732 -7.35 24.25 8.23
CA LEU A 732 -7.81 24.13 9.61
C LEU A 732 -6.68 23.81 10.59
N VAL A 733 -5.67 23.05 10.16
CA VAL A 733 -4.48 22.68 10.96
C VAL A 733 -3.41 23.77 10.91
N LEU A 734 -3.21 24.41 9.76
CA LEU A 734 -2.24 25.51 9.60
C LEU A 734 -2.86 26.89 9.85
N GLY A 735 -4.19 27.03 9.85
CA GLY A 735 -4.88 28.28 10.14
C GLY A 735 -4.57 28.89 11.51
N PRO A 736 -4.35 28.11 12.59
CA PRO A 736 -3.86 28.63 13.87
C PRO A 736 -2.39 29.07 13.84
N LEU A 737 -1.62 28.68 12.82
CA LEU A 737 -0.19 29.01 12.65
C LEU A 737 0.03 30.19 11.70
N SER A 738 -1.01 30.69 11.01
CA SER A 738 -0.95 31.96 10.30
C SER A 738 -1.19 33.11 11.30
N PRO A 739 -0.23 34.05 11.46
CA PRO A 739 -0.31 35.14 12.43
C PRO A 739 -1.47 36.12 12.19
#